data_AF-A0A1I7FQK6-F1
#
_entry.id   AF-A0A1I7FQK6-F1
#
_cell.length_a   1.000
_cell.length_b   1.000
_cell.length_c   1.000
_cell.angle_alpha   90.00
_cell.angle_beta   90.00
_cell.angle_gamma   90.00
#
_symmetry.space_group_name_H-M   'P 1'
#
loop_
_entity.id
_entity.type
_entity.pdbx_description
1 polymer ?
#
loop_
_entity_poly.entity_id
_entity_poly.type
_entity_poly.pdbx_seq_one_letter_code
_entity_poly.pdbx_strand_id
1 'polypeptide(L)'
;MKKAVIYTLISMLCYSCSNQPQLKDKEIELAERILQDTLMMEVEKMALAVVQGGFNAGDGYGEVWIRDYNTFIELAMEVMPDREIQENLLTFFHFQGETGDIVDGFIPVEKAATGYNYRYSHSEPRYAAHKNTVETDQESSLIQAVWRYISKSGNREFLNREIEGKTVLERMEMALHFLLNERYDQQYGLLWGATTADWGDVQPEHPWGVELDENSHLCIDIYDNAFFIIAINCYLDLQDNHQKQAFWREVRDQFSERVRNYLWDEEREKFIPHLYLNGSPFPETFNEEEIYYHGGTAMAIEAGLLTREEVEVSNKAMMRNVDESGAPSIGLTLYPTYPEGFFQNKGMYPYGYQNGGDWTWFGGRMIRQLIRYGFVEEAYEEIQPMLERVVRNNGFYEWYALDGTPSGSGSFRGEAGVLFKAIEDFRSWAEGVVKPDRKEQLPSTGKRGLIPKLADRLKGRSRSNLRYVDPAIGGVGIILEPTRPVVHLPNSMVRVFPQRRDQLDDQIHNFPLSLVSHRRQLAFAFMPVSGGTSPERWSLRYTWFDEKLTPYYYSTSFEETGDRVEFAPQSRSGYFRIHFKEEVDHYLRFGIFNGKGEISVDNAGAFSGFEEIEGIRIFFYGVTDAAIVTREYLNSADKMWLLAGIGRESKQVAFKYGISFISIDQAKSNLLREIPDWDFGKVKENAYAVWDRRLSQIKVKGGTEAQKRVFYTALYRSYERMVDINEYGHYYSAYDNKVHPSDTPFYVDNWIWDTYIALEPLHMILNPEREVDQINSYIEMYRQGGYIPSFALVTGDWPAMTGNFAAAWIADAWFKGLRNFDLKTAYEGLRKNSLDATLIPWRNGPKTILDDFYNENGYMPGLAPGEKESVAAVDTVWEKRQSVSVTTANSYSDWCIAQLASELNLTEEAALFTERSANYKNLFRTDKGFMWPKDSRGEWIEPYDPRFAGREYFTENNAYIYNWDVKHDLEGLFGLMGGPKAAEEKLDQLFREDLGLPKFRFWYTQPDASGLVGQFVMGNEPGLHIPYLYNYLGAPWKSQKRIRMLMESFFMDNIFGIPGDEDGGAMSAYVVLSMMGFFQVTPGIPVYTLGSPVFSEISIDLPNGKLFKVIARNNSDKNIYIQRASMNGKPLNTPWFTHDQIVDGSTLVLEMGELPNKEWGAQKGYPIAK
;
A
#
# COMPACT_ATOMS: atom_id res chain seq x y z
N MET A 1 -61.53 22.54 34.82
CA MET A 1 -60.99 23.53 35.78
C MET A 1 -59.96 22.80 36.63
N LYS A 2 -58.68 22.99 36.35
CA LYS A 2 -57.79 24.00 36.97
C LYS A 2 -57.18 23.48 38.28
N LYS A 3 -55.85 23.33 38.21
CA LYS A 3 -54.84 23.78 39.17
C LYS A 3 -54.91 23.20 40.59
N ALA A 4 -53.98 22.30 40.90
CA ALA A 4 -52.84 22.57 41.79
C ALA A 4 -52.23 21.23 42.21
N VAL A 5 -51.03 20.91 41.73
CA VAL A 5 -49.85 20.38 42.46
C VAL A 5 -48.77 20.18 41.38
N ILE A 6 -48.16 21.30 40.99
CA ILE A 6 -46.80 21.36 40.46
C ILE A 6 -46.01 21.90 41.65
N TYR A 7 -44.88 21.27 42.00
CA TYR A 7 -43.90 21.60 43.07
C TYR A 7 -43.61 20.49 44.10
N THR A 8 -43.53 19.21 43.71
CA THR A 8 -42.77 18.19 44.49
C THR A 8 -42.29 17.03 43.61
N LEU A 9 -41.57 17.32 42.52
CA LEU A 9 -40.94 16.29 41.67
C LEU A 9 -39.69 16.84 40.93
N ILE A 10 -38.92 17.67 41.64
CA ILE A 10 -37.59 18.15 41.24
C ILE A 10 -36.72 18.15 42.50
N SER A 11 -36.38 16.96 43.02
CA SER A 11 -35.35 16.80 44.07
C SER A 11 -34.88 15.35 44.29
N MET A 12 -35.24 14.38 43.45
CA MET A 12 -34.68 13.00 43.48
C MET A 12 -34.38 12.46 42.08
N LEU A 13 -33.70 13.26 41.26
CA LEU A 13 -33.10 12.83 39.99
C LEU A 13 -31.64 13.32 39.87
N CYS A 14 -30.98 13.53 41.01
CA CYS A 14 -29.59 13.98 41.09
C CYS A 14 -28.69 13.06 41.94
N TYR A 15 -29.05 11.79 42.13
CA TYR A 15 -28.19 10.80 42.80
C TYR A 15 -28.32 9.42 42.13
N SER A 16 -27.96 9.34 40.84
CA SER A 16 -27.54 8.07 40.20
C SER A 16 -26.67 8.24 38.94
N CYS A 17 -26.22 9.46 38.61
CA CYS A 17 -25.30 9.72 37.50
C CYS A 17 -23.88 10.07 38.00
N SER A 18 -23.31 9.24 38.88
CA SER A 18 -21.92 9.40 39.34
C SER A 18 -21.02 8.17 39.09
N ASN A 19 -21.50 7.10 38.45
CA ASN A 19 -20.69 5.90 38.17
C ASN A 19 -20.31 5.69 36.69
N GLN A 20 -20.77 6.54 35.75
CA GLN A 20 -20.43 6.40 34.33
C GLN A 20 -18.96 6.72 33.97
N PRO A 21 -18.28 7.71 34.58
CA PRO A 21 -16.85 7.93 34.33
C PRO A 21 -16.02 6.71 34.75
N GLN A 22 -16.34 6.17 35.94
CA GLN A 22 -15.57 5.08 36.55
C GLN A 22 -15.65 3.74 35.80
N LEU A 23 -16.79 3.45 35.14
CA LEU A 23 -16.93 2.26 34.28
C LEU A 23 -16.15 2.39 32.97
N LYS A 24 -16.16 3.57 32.35
CA LYS A 24 -15.43 3.84 31.12
C LYS A 24 -13.91 3.87 31.36
N ASP A 25 -13.49 4.39 32.50
CA ASP A 25 -12.08 4.39 32.92
C ASP A 25 -11.57 2.95 33.13
N LYS A 26 -12.40 2.05 33.69
CA LYS A 26 -12.07 0.62 33.82
C LYS A 26 -11.97 -0.12 32.48
N GLU A 27 -12.87 0.14 31.54
CA GLU A 27 -12.78 -0.45 30.19
C GLU A 27 -11.52 0.02 29.46
N ILE A 28 -11.16 1.31 29.60
CA ILE A 28 -9.92 1.86 29.03
C ILE A 28 -8.70 1.23 29.68
N GLU A 29 -8.67 1.09 31.01
CA GLU A 29 -7.57 0.43 31.73
C GLU A 29 -7.39 -1.03 31.28
N LEU A 30 -8.49 -1.78 31.15
CA LEU A 30 -8.47 -3.14 30.63
C LEU A 30 -7.98 -3.18 29.17
N ALA A 31 -8.45 -2.27 28.32
CA ALA A 31 -8.02 -2.18 26.94
C ALA A 31 -6.53 -1.85 26.80
N GLU A 32 -6.00 -0.94 27.63
CA GLU A 32 -4.57 -0.64 27.68
C GLU A 32 -3.76 -1.85 28.16
N ARG A 33 -4.23 -2.57 29.19
CA ARG A 33 -3.61 -3.83 29.65
C ARG A 33 -3.53 -4.87 28.54
N ILE A 34 -4.63 -5.10 27.82
CA ILE A 34 -4.68 -6.03 26.68
C ILE A 34 -3.68 -5.63 25.60
N LEU A 35 -3.63 -4.35 25.21
CA LEU A 35 -2.73 -3.88 24.14
C LEU A 35 -1.25 -3.93 24.53
N GLN A 36 -0.94 -3.95 25.83
CA GLN A 36 0.41 -4.02 26.38
C GLN A 36 0.80 -5.43 26.86
N ASP A 37 -0.09 -6.41 26.74
CA ASP A 37 0.12 -7.77 27.24
C ASP A 37 1.22 -8.48 26.42
N THR A 38 2.39 -8.64 27.04
CA THR A 38 3.55 -9.24 26.40
C THR A 38 3.42 -10.76 26.23
N LEU A 39 2.60 -11.43 27.05
CA LEU A 39 2.32 -12.86 26.88
C LEU A 39 1.50 -13.09 25.63
N MET A 40 0.48 -12.26 25.38
CA MET A 40 -0.29 -12.31 24.13
C MET A 40 0.60 -12.09 22.91
N MET A 41 1.55 -11.15 22.96
CA MET A 41 2.48 -10.90 21.86
C MET A 41 3.44 -12.09 21.60
N GLU A 42 3.96 -12.72 22.65
CA GLU A 42 4.87 -13.86 22.48
C GLU A 42 4.13 -15.11 21.97
N VAL A 43 2.94 -15.40 22.51
CA VAL A 43 2.10 -16.52 22.07
C VAL A 43 1.67 -16.36 20.61
N GLU A 44 1.30 -15.16 20.18
CA GLU A 44 0.98 -14.88 18.77
C GLU A 44 2.16 -15.18 17.84
N LYS A 45 3.37 -14.74 18.22
CA LYS A 45 4.60 -15.00 17.48
C LYS A 45 4.93 -16.50 17.43
N MET A 46 4.76 -17.21 18.55
CA MET A 46 4.93 -18.67 18.60
C MET A 46 3.92 -19.36 17.69
N ALA A 47 2.66 -18.91 17.66
CA ALA A 47 1.60 -19.48 16.84
C ALA A 47 1.91 -19.34 15.34
N LEU A 48 2.34 -18.14 14.91
CA LEU A 48 2.79 -17.88 13.53
C LEU A 48 3.96 -18.80 13.13
N ALA A 49 4.92 -19.02 14.03
CA ALA A 49 6.07 -19.88 13.76
C ALA A 49 5.69 -21.36 13.62
N VAL A 50 4.78 -21.86 14.45
CA VAL A 50 4.37 -23.28 14.44
C VAL A 50 3.60 -23.64 13.16
N VAL A 51 2.71 -22.75 12.70
CA VAL A 51 1.93 -23.00 11.48
C VAL A 51 2.78 -22.90 10.20
N GLN A 52 3.89 -22.15 10.20
CA GLN A 52 4.86 -22.18 9.08
C GLN A 52 5.44 -23.57 8.81
N GLY A 53 5.43 -24.47 9.81
CA GLY A 53 5.95 -25.83 9.68
C GLY A 53 5.09 -26.78 8.84
N GLY A 54 3.84 -26.43 8.51
CA GLY A 54 2.95 -27.25 7.70
C GLY A 54 1.49 -27.22 8.12
N PHE A 55 0.70 -28.16 7.58
CA PHE A 55 -0.75 -28.25 7.77
C PHE A 55 -1.23 -29.47 8.56
N ASN A 56 -0.31 -30.34 8.99
CA ASN A 56 -0.66 -31.43 9.89
C ASN A 56 -1.03 -30.89 11.28
N ALA A 57 -1.76 -31.66 12.08
CA ALA A 57 -2.18 -31.20 13.41
C ALA A 57 -1.00 -30.88 14.35
N GLY A 58 0.16 -31.51 14.19
CA GLY A 58 1.39 -31.24 14.97
C GLY A 58 2.50 -32.28 14.71
N ASP A 59 3.62 -32.22 15.46
CA ASP A 59 4.86 -33.02 15.27
C ASP A 59 4.70 -34.54 15.42
N GLY A 60 3.50 -35.04 15.73
CA GLY A 60 3.14 -36.46 15.80
C GLY A 60 2.16 -36.92 14.71
N TYR A 61 1.64 -36.00 13.88
CA TYR A 61 0.58 -36.28 12.92
C TYR A 61 1.12 -36.27 11.49
N GLY A 62 0.73 -37.23 10.67
CA GLY A 62 1.02 -37.23 9.23
C GLY A 62 -0.07 -36.53 8.42
N GLU A 63 -1.28 -36.52 8.97
CA GLU A 63 -2.53 -36.13 8.37
C GLU A 63 -2.82 -34.63 8.56
N VAL A 64 -3.48 -34.04 7.57
CA VAL A 64 -4.21 -32.78 7.71
C VAL A 64 -5.64 -33.12 8.12
N TRP A 65 -6.05 -32.74 9.33
CA TRP A 65 -7.38 -33.00 9.89
C TRP A 65 -8.27 -31.79 9.69
N ILE A 66 -9.51 -31.98 9.23
CA ILE A 66 -10.38 -30.84 8.91
C ILE A 66 -10.83 -30.07 10.15
N ARG A 67 -11.06 -30.78 11.26
CA ARG A 67 -11.43 -30.19 12.56
C ARG A 67 -10.35 -29.24 13.06
N ASP A 68 -9.10 -29.67 13.03
CA ASP A 68 -7.96 -28.82 13.39
C ASP A 68 -7.75 -27.72 12.36
N TYR A 69 -7.77 -28.05 11.06
CA TYR A 69 -7.53 -27.08 10.02
C TYR A 69 -8.53 -25.93 10.05
N ASN A 70 -9.80 -26.20 10.33
CA ASN A 70 -10.82 -25.17 10.57
C ASN A 70 -10.39 -24.15 11.66
N THR A 71 -9.67 -24.58 12.69
CA THR A 71 -9.28 -23.71 13.80
C THR A 71 -8.07 -22.84 13.50
N PHE A 72 -7.13 -23.32 12.68
CA PHE A 72 -5.90 -22.58 12.38
C PHE A 72 -5.79 -22.09 10.94
N ILE A 73 -6.81 -22.29 10.09
CA ILE A 73 -6.76 -21.82 8.69
C ILE A 73 -6.56 -20.31 8.60
N GLU A 74 -7.21 -19.51 9.46
CA GLU A 74 -7.01 -18.06 9.48
C GLU A 74 -5.58 -17.69 9.89
N LEU A 75 -4.97 -18.42 10.81
CA LEU A 75 -3.57 -18.27 11.19
C LEU A 75 -2.64 -18.71 10.05
N ALA A 76 -2.93 -19.82 9.38
CA ALA A 76 -2.17 -20.30 8.24
C ALA A 76 -2.18 -19.30 7.08
N MET A 77 -3.28 -18.58 6.86
CA MET A 77 -3.38 -17.54 5.83
C MET A 77 -2.44 -16.35 6.07
N GLU A 78 -1.94 -16.14 7.29
CA GLU A 78 -0.95 -15.09 7.58
C GLU A 78 0.45 -15.44 7.05
N VAL A 79 0.80 -16.74 7.02
CA VAL A 79 2.18 -17.20 6.80
C VAL A 79 2.36 -18.14 5.62
N MET A 80 1.32 -18.83 5.19
CA MET A 80 1.35 -19.81 4.10
C MET A 80 0.91 -19.19 2.76
N PRO A 81 1.41 -19.69 1.62
CA PRO A 81 0.92 -19.28 0.31
C PRO A 81 -0.58 -19.60 0.13
N ASP A 82 -1.35 -18.63 -0.38
CA ASP A 82 -2.79 -18.77 -0.65
C ASP A 82 -3.14 -19.99 -1.54
N ARG A 83 -2.24 -20.34 -2.46
CA ARG A 83 -2.39 -21.54 -3.30
C ARG A 83 -2.41 -22.83 -2.46
N GLU A 84 -1.57 -22.95 -1.44
CA GLU A 84 -1.50 -24.15 -0.59
C GLU A 84 -2.73 -24.27 0.31
N ILE A 85 -3.24 -23.13 0.80
CA ILE A 85 -4.52 -23.06 1.53
C ILE A 85 -5.66 -23.59 0.67
N GLN A 86 -5.77 -23.09 -0.57
CA GLN A 86 -6.79 -23.53 -1.52
C GLN A 86 -6.63 -25.00 -1.90
N GLU A 87 -5.39 -25.48 -2.12
CA GLU A 87 -5.13 -26.88 -2.46
C GLU A 87 -5.59 -27.81 -1.33
N ASN A 88 -5.29 -27.51 -0.06
CA ASN A 88 -5.76 -28.33 1.07
C ASN A 88 -7.29 -28.36 1.20
N LEU A 89 -7.96 -27.21 1.07
CA LEU A 89 -9.42 -27.16 1.09
C LEU A 89 -10.04 -27.98 -0.05
N LEU A 90 -9.47 -27.89 -1.25
CA LEU A 90 -9.94 -28.67 -2.41
C LEU A 90 -9.68 -30.17 -2.24
N THR A 91 -8.58 -30.56 -1.58
CA THR A 91 -8.29 -31.98 -1.29
C THR A 91 -9.45 -32.64 -0.55
N PHE A 92 -10.02 -32.00 0.49
CA PHE A 92 -11.19 -32.56 1.18
C PHE A 92 -12.38 -32.80 0.24
N PHE A 93 -12.65 -31.88 -0.69
CA PHE A 93 -13.71 -32.04 -1.68
C PHE A 93 -13.40 -33.09 -2.76
N HIS A 94 -12.12 -33.36 -3.07
CA HIS A 94 -11.72 -34.46 -3.94
C HIS A 94 -11.99 -35.84 -3.33
N PHE A 95 -12.06 -35.92 -2.00
CA PHE A 95 -12.39 -37.14 -1.26
C PHE A 95 -13.84 -37.18 -0.73
N GLN A 96 -14.65 -36.16 -1.05
CA GLN A 96 -16.07 -36.12 -0.69
C GLN A 96 -16.82 -37.27 -1.37
N GLY A 97 -17.57 -38.06 -0.60
CA GLY A 97 -18.34 -39.17 -1.15
C GLY A 97 -19.59 -38.72 -1.91
N GLU A 98 -20.19 -39.66 -2.65
CA GLU A 98 -21.35 -39.37 -3.53
C GLU A 98 -22.58 -38.88 -2.74
N THR A 99 -22.73 -39.32 -1.49
CA THR A 99 -23.80 -38.89 -0.58
C THR A 99 -23.55 -37.52 0.05
N GLY A 100 -22.34 -36.97 -0.10
CA GLY A 100 -21.93 -35.66 0.43
C GLY A 100 -21.01 -35.71 1.63
N ASP A 101 -20.68 -36.90 2.16
CA ASP A 101 -19.86 -37.07 3.35
C ASP A 101 -18.41 -36.62 3.15
N ILE A 102 -17.83 -36.02 4.18
CA ILE A 102 -16.49 -35.42 4.18
C ILE A 102 -15.53 -36.29 5.00
N VAL A 103 -14.35 -36.53 4.44
CA VAL A 103 -13.25 -37.21 5.12
C VAL A 103 -12.73 -36.37 6.28
N ASP A 104 -12.27 -37.06 7.32
CA ASP A 104 -11.79 -36.46 8.56
C ASP A 104 -10.37 -35.91 8.40
N GLY A 105 -9.51 -36.68 7.75
CA GLY A 105 -8.17 -36.25 7.40
C GLY A 105 -7.63 -36.91 6.14
N PHE A 106 -6.60 -36.28 5.57
CA PHE A 106 -5.85 -36.84 4.45
C PHE A 106 -4.34 -36.83 4.71
N ILE A 107 -3.63 -37.79 4.12
CA ILE A 107 -2.19 -38.01 4.26
C ILE A 107 -1.58 -38.39 2.92
N PRO A 108 -0.30 -38.06 2.63
CA PRO A 108 0.36 -38.56 1.43
C PRO A 108 0.31 -40.09 1.36
N VAL A 109 0.01 -40.66 0.18
CA VAL A 109 -0.19 -42.11 -0.01
C VAL A 109 1.00 -42.92 0.51
N GLU A 110 2.21 -42.42 0.33
CA GLU A 110 3.45 -43.07 0.77
C GLU A 110 3.62 -43.12 2.30
N LYS A 111 2.86 -42.32 3.05
CA LYS A 111 2.86 -42.30 4.53
C LYS A 111 1.65 -43.01 5.15
N ALA A 112 0.69 -43.45 4.33
CA ALA A 112 -0.50 -44.15 4.82
C ALA A 112 -0.11 -45.49 5.47
N ALA A 113 -0.40 -45.64 6.77
CA ALA A 113 -0.16 -46.85 7.55
C ALA A 113 -1.34 -47.85 7.47
N THR A 114 -1.24 -49.06 8.05
CA THR A 114 -2.32 -50.08 7.99
C THR A 114 -3.46 -49.86 9.01
N GLY A 115 -3.54 -48.69 9.66
CA GLY A 115 -4.42 -48.44 10.81
C GLY A 115 -5.80 -47.85 10.52
N TYR A 116 -6.04 -47.33 9.31
CA TYR A 116 -7.32 -46.73 8.91
C TYR A 116 -7.85 -47.35 7.62
N ASN A 117 -9.18 -47.32 7.46
CA ASN A 117 -9.86 -47.65 6.22
C ASN A 117 -9.75 -46.48 5.23
N TYR A 118 -8.64 -46.42 4.49
CA TYR A 118 -8.37 -45.34 3.55
C TYR A 118 -9.26 -45.39 2.30
N ARG A 119 -9.76 -44.21 1.93
CA ARG A 119 -10.39 -43.84 0.67
C ARG A 119 -9.33 -43.29 -0.28
N TYR A 120 -9.49 -43.63 -1.55
CA TYR A 120 -8.62 -43.17 -2.63
C TYR A 120 -9.47 -42.44 -3.67
N SER A 121 -9.04 -41.25 -4.07
CA SER A 121 -9.71 -40.45 -5.09
C SER A 121 -8.96 -40.56 -6.41
N HIS A 122 -9.68 -40.75 -7.51
CA HIS A 122 -9.06 -40.72 -8.84
C HIS A 122 -8.65 -39.29 -9.26
N SER A 123 -9.32 -38.27 -8.71
CA SER A 123 -9.07 -36.87 -9.05
C SER A 123 -7.97 -36.25 -8.18
N GLU A 124 -7.61 -36.90 -7.07
CA GLU A 124 -6.47 -36.54 -6.23
C GLU A 124 -5.68 -37.79 -5.76
N PRO A 125 -4.86 -38.39 -6.64
CA PRO A 125 -4.17 -39.66 -6.36
C PRO A 125 -2.93 -39.51 -5.46
N ARG A 126 -2.54 -38.28 -5.09
CA ARG A 126 -1.35 -38.05 -4.24
C ARG A 126 -1.60 -38.39 -2.78
N TYR A 127 -2.87 -38.39 -2.36
CA TYR A 127 -3.26 -38.56 -0.97
C TYR A 127 -4.14 -39.80 -0.78
N ALA A 128 -4.15 -40.30 0.45
CA ALA A 128 -5.14 -41.22 0.96
C ALA A 128 -5.90 -40.48 2.08
N ALA A 129 -7.20 -40.72 2.19
CA ALA A 129 -8.02 -40.04 3.20
C ALA A 129 -8.84 -41.04 4.00
N HIS A 130 -9.26 -40.72 5.22
CA HIS A 130 -10.11 -41.61 6.01
C HIS A 130 -11.21 -40.79 6.70
N LYS A 131 -12.27 -41.44 7.18
CA LYS A 131 -13.38 -40.80 7.87
C LYS A 131 -13.68 -41.53 9.17
N ASN A 132 -13.71 -40.78 10.27
CA ASN A 132 -14.33 -41.19 11.51
C ASN A 132 -15.86 -41.17 11.36
N THR A 133 -16.56 -42.19 11.84
CA THR A 133 -18.03 -42.31 11.70
C THR A 133 -18.80 -42.07 12.99
N VAL A 134 -18.14 -41.76 14.09
CA VAL A 134 -18.76 -41.67 15.43
C VAL A 134 -19.25 -40.26 15.72
N GLU A 135 -18.49 -39.28 15.27
CA GLU A 135 -18.85 -37.86 15.28
C GLU A 135 -19.45 -37.42 13.93
N THR A 136 -20.13 -36.27 13.93
CA THR A 136 -20.78 -35.71 12.73
C THR A 136 -20.30 -34.31 12.35
N ASP A 137 -19.07 -33.97 12.76
CA ASP A 137 -18.55 -32.62 12.72
C ASP A 137 -17.64 -32.31 11.51
N GLN A 138 -17.22 -33.30 10.72
CA GLN A 138 -16.29 -33.09 9.59
C GLN A 138 -16.90 -32.23 8.49
N GLU A 139 -18.16 -32.51 8.14
CA GLU A 139 -18.93 -31.74 7.18
C GLU A 139 -19.05 -30.28 7.62
N SER A 140 -19.39 -30.09 8.89
CA SER A 140 -19.52 -28.77 9.51
C SER A 140 -18.18 -28.04 9.56
N SER A 141 -17.09 -28.73 9.90
CA SER A 141 -15.73 -28.21 9.94
C SER A 141 -15.24 -27.71 8.58
N LEU A 142 -15.49 -28.46 7.49
CA LEU A 142 -15.09 -28.04 6.15
C LEU A 142 -15.83 -26.79 5.71
N ILE A 143 -17.14 -26.71 6.00
CA ILE A 143 -17.94 -25.54 5.66
C ILE A 143 -17.44 -24.31 6.41
N GLN A 144 -17.15 -24.44 7.70
CA GLN A 144 -16.55 -23.37 8.50
C GLN A 144 -15.16 -22.98 7.96
N ALA A 145 -14.30 -23.94 7.61
CA ALA A 145 -12.96 -23.66 7.07
C ALA A 145 -13.04 -22.89 5.74
N VAL A 146 -13.93 -23.29 4.82
CA VAL A 146 -14.17 -22.55 3.58
C VAL A 146 -14.73 -21.17 3.89
N TRP A 147 -15.69 -21.04 4.80
CA TRP A 147 -16.23 -19.73 5.19
C TRP A 147 -15.15 -18.81 5.78
N ARG A 148 -14.29 -19.31 6.66
CA ARG A 148 -13.14 -18.57 7.21
C ARG A 148 -12.19 -18.13 6.11
N TYR A 149 -11.85 -19.03 5.17
CA TYR A 149 -11.02 -18.72 4.02
C TYR A 149 -11.62 -17.59 3.16
N ILE A 150 -12.89 -17.70 2.79
CA ILE A 150 -13.57 -16.69 1.96
C ILE A 150 -13.70 -15.37 2.71
N SER A 151 -14.10 -15.41 3.98
CA SER A 151 -14.31 -14.22 4.81
C SER A 151 -13.02 -13.44 5.02
N LYS A 152 -11.89 -14.14 5.15
CA LYS A 152 -10.57 -13.51 5.33
C LYS A 152 -9.91 -13.10 4.01
N SER A 153 -10.04 -13.89 2.94
CA SER A 153 -9.40 -13.60 1.65
C SER A 153 -10.20 -12.70 0.71
N GLY A 154 -11.54 -12.66 0.85
CA GLY A 154 -12.46 -12.08 -0.12
C GLY A 154 -12.61 -12.87 -1.43
N ASN A 155 -11.98 -14.05 -1.55
CA ASN A 155 -11.89 -14.82 -2.80
C ASN A 155 -13.17 -15.62 -3.10
N ARG A 156 -14.30 -14.95 -3.38
CA ARG A 156 -15.57 -15.61 -3.72
C ARG A 156 -15.49 -16.49 -4.98
N GLU A 157 -14.52 -16.30 -5.87
CA GLU A 157 -14.32 -17.17 -7.04
C GLU A 157 -13.99 -18.62 -6.66
N PHE A 158 -13.42 -18.85 -5.48
CA PHE A 158 -13.15 -20.21 -4.96
C PHE A 158 -14.43 -21.05 -4.85
N LEU A 159 -15.57 -20.42 -4.53
CA LEU A 159 -16.88 -21.10 -4.45
C LEU A 159 -17.35 -21.67 -5.79
N ASN A 160 -16.86 -21.11 -6.90
CA ASN A 160 -17.21 -21.53 -8.26
C ASN A 160 -16.25 -22.59 -8.82
N ARG A 161 -15.21 -23.01 -8.07
CA ARG A 161 -14.30 -24.06 -8.54
C ARG A 161 -15.04 -25.38 -8.65
N GLU A 162 -14.92 -26.01 -9.80
CA GLU A 162 -15.55 -27.29 -10.06
C GLU A 162 -14.62 -28.44 -9.69
N ILE A 163 -15.15 -29.41 -8.94
CA ILE A 163 -14.57 -30.72 -8.72
C ILE A 163 -15.58 -31.73 -9.23
N GLU A 164 -15.19 -32.51 -10.24
CA GLU A 164 -16.03 -33.55 -10.87
C GLU A 164 -17.43 -33.04 -11.26
N GLY A 165 -17.49 -31.84 -11.83
CA GLY A 165 -18.72 -31.25 -12.37
C GLY A 165 -19.66 -30.63 -11.33
N LYS A 166 -19.21 -30.45 -10.08
CA LYS A 166 -19.93 -29.69 -9.05
C LYS A 166 -19.04 -28.60 -8.47
N THR A 167 -19.59 -27.42 -8.28
CA THR A 167 -18.89 -26.30 -7.65
C THR A 167 -18.63 -26.56 -6.16
N VAL A 168 -17.62 -25.91 -5.59
CA VAL A 168 -17.36 -25.94 -4.14
C VAL A 168 -18.61 -25.58 -3.34
N LEU A 169 -19.38 -24.56 -3.76
CA LEU A 169 -20.61 -24.17 -3.06
C LEU A 169 -21.71 -25.25 -3.11
N GLU A 170 -21.86 -25.94 -4.24
CA GLU A 170 -22.79 -27.09 -4.35
C GLU A 170 -22.33 -28.27 -3.51
N ARG A 171 -21.02 -28.51 -3.44
CA ARG A 171 -20.41 -29.56 -2.62
C ARG A 171 -20.55 -29.29 -1.12
N MET A 172 -20.47 -28.03 -0.70
CA MET A 172 -20.80 -27.63 0.68
C MET A 172 -22.28 -27.90 1.02
N GLU A 173 -23.20 -27.65 0.08
CA GLU A 173 -24.62 -27.96 0.28
C GLU A 173 -24.88 -29.47 0.35
N MET A 174 -24.14 -30.27 -0.44
CA MET A 174 -24.18 -31.73 -0.33
C MET A 174 -23.75 -32.20 1.06
N ALA A 175 -22.73 -31.60 1.66
CA ALA A 175 -22.28 -31.94 3.01
C ALA A 175 -23.35 -31.64 4.08
N LEU A 176 -24.08 -30.51 3.97
CA LEU A 176 -25.21 -30.24 4.86
C LEU A 176 -26.36 -31.23 4.65
N HIS A 177 -26.66 -31.60 3.40
CA HIS A 177 -27.69 -32.59 3.10
C HIS A 177 -27.32 -33.98 3.56
N PHE A 178 -26.04 -34.37 3.52
CA PHE A 178 -25.57 -35.63 4.09
C PHE A 178 -25.98 -35.74 5.57
N LEU A 179 -25.74 -34.70 6.37
CA LEU A 179 -26.13 -34.69 7.78
C LEU A 179 -27.65 -34.84 7.96
N LEU A 180 -28.45 -34.15 7.15
CA LEU A 180 -29.92 -34.27 7.20
C LEU A 180 -30.47 -35.63 6.71
N ASN A 181 -29.74 -36.32 5.84
CA ASN A 181 -30.22 -37.56 5.23
C ASN A 181 -29.73 -38.79 6.02
N GLU A 182 -28.49 -38.76 6.48
CA GLU A 182 -27.79 -39.93 7.03
C GLU A 182 -27.58 -39.84 8.55
N ARG A 183 -27.63 -38.64 9.13
CA ARG A 183 -27.34 -38.39 10.57
C ARG A 183 -28.49 -37.74 11.33
N TYR A 184 -29.69 -37.71 10.76
CA TYR A 184 -30.84 -37.00 11.34
C TYR A 184 -31.83 -37.97 11.98
N ASP A 185 -32.20 -37.71 13.23
CA ASP A 185 -33.25 -38.45 13.93
C ASP A 185 -34.63 -37.81 13.67
N GLN A 186 -35.60 -38.62 13.25
CA GLN A 186 -36.93 -38.13 12.90
C GLN A 186 -37.81 -37.81 14.12
N GLN A 187 -37.54 -38.42 15.27
CA GLN A 187 -38.35 -38.23 16.47
C GLN A 187 -38.04 -36.88 17.13
N TYR A 188 -36.76 -36.60 17.34
CA TYR A 188 -36.29 -35.39 18.00
C TYR A 188 -35.97 -34.28 17.01
N GLY A 189 -35.70 -34.63 15.76
CA GLY A 189 -35.44 -33.68 14.70
C GLY A 189 -34.08 -33.00 14.82
N LEU A 190 -33.08 -33.75 15.30
CA LEU A 190 -31.71 -33.33 15.59
C LEU A 190 -30.73 -34.34 14.99
N LEU A 191 -29.45 -33.96 14.91
CA LEU A 191 -28.38 -34.86 14.47
C LEU A 191 -28.02 -35.85 15.58
N TRP A 192 -27.73 -37.09 15.19
CA TRP A 192 -27.26 -38.16 16.06
C TRP A 192 -25.84 -38.60 15.70
N GLY A 193 -25.10 -38.99 16.74
CA GLY A 193 -23.77 -39.57 16.67
C GLY A 193 -23.66 -40.80 17.57
N ALA A 194 -22.44 -41.27 17.80
CA ALA A 194 -22.18 -42.24 18.86
C ALA A 194 -22.08 -41.52 20.22
N THR A 195 -22.27 -42.27 21.30
CA THR A 195 -21.99 -41.77 22.66
C THR A 195 -20.50 -41.55 22.80
N THR A 196 -20.07 -40.32 23.06
CA THR A 196 -18.67 -39.96 23.30
C THR A 196 -18.57 -39.05 24.53
N ALA A 197 -17.35 -38.70 24.95
CA ALA A 197 -17.18 -37.71 26.00
C ALA A 197 -17.15 -36.31 25.37
N ASP A 198 -18.24 -35.57 25.51
CA ASP A 198 -18.40 -34.20 24.99
C ASP A 198 -18.20 -34.11 23.46
N TRP A 199 -17.07 -33.56 23.01
CA TRP A 199 -16.72 -33.35 21.61
C TRP A 199 -15.87 -34.49 21.02
N GLY A 200 -15.63 -35.54 21.81
CA GLY A 200 -14.61 -36.53 21.53
C GLY A 200 -14.96 -37.57 20.46
N ASP A 201 -13.95 -38.31 20.03
CA ASP A 201 -14.00 -39.36 19.00
C ASP A 201 -13.96 -40.79 19.57
N VAL A 202 -14.00 -40.93 20.90
CA VAL A 202 -13.88 -42.22 21.58
C VAL A 202 -15.20 -42.65 22.19
N GLN A 203 -15.70 -43.81 21.77
CA GLN A 203 -16.89 -44.45 22.34
C GLN A 203 -16.59 -45.32 23.59
N PRO A 204 -17.53 -45.47 24.54
CA PRO A 204 -17.37 -46.28 25.75
C PRO A 204 -16.94 -47.74 25.51
N GLU A 205 -17.47 -48.36 24.46
CA GLU A 205 -17.40 -49.80 24.20
C GLU A 205 -16.11 -50.24 23.50
N HIS A 206 -15.24 -49.28 23.13
CA HIS A 206 -14.13 -49.54 22.20
C HIS A 206 -12.77 -49.10 22.75
N PRO A 207 -11.68 -49.85 22.48
CA PRO A 207 -10.32 -49.45 22.84
C PRO A 207 -9.77 -48.23 22.09
N TRP A 208 -10.34 -47.87 20.93
CA TRP A 208 -9.93 -46.72 20.10
C TRP A 208 -11.16 -45.99 19.51
N GLY A 209 -12.16 -46.72 19.03
CA GLY A 209 -13.56 -46.27 19.02
C GLY A 209 -13.99 -45.19 18.02
N VAL A 210 -13.29 -45.04 16.88
CA VAL A 210 -13.57 -44.05 15.80
C VAL A 210 -14.43 -44.58 14.65
N GLU A 211 -15.00 -45.77 14.78
CA GLU A 211 -15.95 -46.32 13.82
C GLU A 211 -17.22 -46.81 14.53
N LEU A 212 -18.39 -46.54 13.95
CA LEU A 212 -19.66 -47.09 14.40
C LEU A 212 -19.73 -48.59 14.09
N ASP A 213 -20.20 -49.37 15.05
CA ASP A 213 -20.50 -50.78 14.88
C ASP A 213 -21.82 -51.18 15.55
N GLU A 214 -22.11 -52.48 15.59
CA GLU A 214 -23.33 -53.01 16.20
C GLU A 214 -23.41 -52.83 17.73
N ASN A 215 -22.30 -52.47 18.39
CA ASN A 215 -22.22 -52.25 19.83
C ASN A 215 -22.28 -50.76 20.21
N SER A 216 -22.20 -49.86 19.23
CA SER A 216 -22.29 -48.42 19.43
C SER A 216 -23.66 -48.00 19.97
N HIS A 217 -23.65 -47.27 21.09
CA HIS A 217 -24.85 -46.59 21.58
C HIS A 217 -24.98 -45.22 20.94
N LEU A 218 -26.12 -44.96 20.31
CA LEU A 218 -26.37 -43.74 19.56
C LEU A 218 -27.05 -42.70 20.47
N CYS A 219 -26.61 -41.46 20.34
CA CYS A 219 -27.15 -40.34 21.10
C CYS A 219 -27.27 -39.09 20.24
N ILE A 220 -28.01 -38.13 20.78
CA ILE A 220 -28.03 -36.75 20.35
C ILE A 220 -27.31 -35.95 21.44
N ASP A 221 -26.29 -35.20 21.06
CA ASP A 221 -25.56 -34.31 21.96
C ASP A 221 -25.61 -32.85 21.48
N ILE A 222 -25.12 -31.95 22.35
CA ILE A 222 -25.10 -30.53 22.08
C ILE A 222 -23.98 -30.12 21.11
N TYR A 223 -22.84 -30.82 21.09
CA TYR A 223 -21.69 -30.44 20.27
C TYR A 223 -22.03 -30.54 18.79
N ASP A 224 -22.46 -31.72 18.33
CA ASP A 224 -22.77 -32.00 16.92
C ASP A 224 -23.85 -31.06 16.38
N ASN A 225 -24.91 -30.86 17.17
CA ASN A 225 -26.04 -30.03 16.79
C ASN A 225 -25.70 -28.54 16.79
N ALA A 226 -24.90 -28.05 17.73
CA ALA A 226 -24.42 -26.68 17.72
C ALA A 226 -23.47 -26.44 16.53
N PHE A 227 -22.58 -27.40 16.24
CA PHE A 227 -21.65 -27.31 15.12
C PHE A 227 -22.35 -27.27 13.76
N PHE A 228 -23.45 -28.03 13.61
CA PHE A 228 -24.29 -27.99 12.42
C PHE A 228 -24.99 -26.63 12.23
N ILE A 229 -25.51 -26.04 13.31
CA ILE A 229 -26.09 -24.68 13.28
C ILE A 229 -25.04 -23.65 12.84
N ILE A 230 -23.81 -23.74 13.36
CA ILE A 230 -22.69 -22.87 12.95
C ILE A 230 -22.39 -23.06 11.46
N ALA A 231 -22.32 -24.29 10.97
CA ALA A 231 -22.08 -24.58 9.56
C ALA A 231 -23.18 -24.02 8.65
N ILE A 232 -24.46 -24.11 9.05
CA ILE A 232 -25.55 -23.49 8.29
C ILE A 232 -25.39 -21.96 8.27
N ASN A 233 -25.04 -21.32 9.39
CA ASN A 233 -24.79 -19.88 9.42
C ASN A 233 -23.65 -19.47 8.46
N CYS A 234 -22.54 -20.22 8.45
CA CYS A 234 -21.44 -20.04 7.52
C CYS A 234 -21.88 -20.21 6.05
N TYR A 235 -22.66 -21.26 5.75
CA TYR A 235 -23.17 -21.49 4.40
C TYR A 235 -24.13 -20.39 3.93
N LEU A 236 -25.03 -19.93 4.81
CA LEU A 236 -25.98 -18.86 4.52
C LEU A 236 -25.29 -17.54 4.17
N ASP A 237 -24.15 -17.25 4.78
CA ASP A 237 -23.33 -16.05 4.48
C ASP A 237 -22.64 -16.13 3.10
N LEU A 238 -22.38 -17.34 2.60
CA LEU A 238 -21.76 -17.56 1.29
C LEU A 238 -22.78 -17.72 0.16
N GLN A 239 -23.99 -18.17 0.45
CA GLN A 239 -25.01 -18.52 -0.54
C GLN A 239 -25.76 -17.29 -1.07
N ASP A 240 -25.78 -17.08 -2.39
CA ASP A 240 -26.50 -15.96 -3.02
C ASP A 240 -27.93 -16.32 -3.48
N ASN A 241 -28.27 -17.61 -3.57
CA ASN A 241 -29.60 -18.07 -3.98
C ASN A 241 -30.63 -17.93 -2.86
N HIS A 242 -31.59 -17.02 -3.02
CA HIS A 242 -32.61 -16.73 -2.02
C HIS A 242 -33.50 -17.92 -1.63
N GLN A 243 -33.77 -18.87 -2.53
CA GLN A 243 -34.58 -20.06 -2.20
C GLN A 243 -33.80 -21.01 -1.30
N LYS A 244 -32.53 -21.28 -1.63
CA LYS A 244 -31.64 -22.08 -0.79
C LYS A 244 -31.43 -21.41 0.57
N GLN A 245 -31.21 -20.10 0.59
CA GLN A 245 -31.10 -19.37 1.85
C GLN A 245 -32.37 -19.45 2.71
N ALA A 246 -33.56 -19.42 2.10
CA ALA A 246 -34.82 -19.54 2.84
C ALA A 246 -34.94 -20.93 3.48
N PHE A 247 -34.67 -21.99 2.72
CA PHE A 247 -34.67 -23.37 3.21
C PHE A 247 -33.70 -23.55 4.39
N TRP A 248 -32.43 -23.16 4.21
CA TRP A 248 -31.42 -23.36 5.24
C TRP A 248 -31.64 -22.48 6.49
N ARG A 249 -32.25 -21.29 6.34
CA ARG A 249 -32.70 -20.49 7.50
C ARG A 249 -33.77 -21.22 8.31
N GLU A 250 -34.76 -21.81 7.63
CA GLU A 250 -35.81 -22.58 8.29
C GLU A 250 -35.23 -23.80 9.02
N VAL A 251 -34.33 -24.56 8.39
CA VAL A 251 -33.64 -25.70 9.02
C VAL A 251 -32.89 -25.25 10.26
N ARG A 252 -32.05 -24.20 10.17
CA ARG A 252 -31.30 -23.68 11.31
C ARG A 252 -32.21 -23.26 12.48
N ASP A 253 -33.30 -22.56 12.18
CA ASP A 253 -34.22 -22.07 13.21
C ASP A 253 -34.92 -23.23 13.91
N GLN A 254 -35.34 -24.27 13.16
CA GLN A 254 -35.91 -25.50 13.71
C GLN A 254 -34.91 -26.26 14.60
N PHE A 255 -33.66 -26.39 14.15
CA PHE A 255 -32.60 -27.02 14.97
C PHE A 255 -32.36 -26.23 16.26
N SER A 256 -32.28 -24.91 16.18
CA SER A 256 -32.06 -24.05 17.35
C SER A 256 -33.18 -24.21 18.38
N GLU A 257 -34.43 -24.24 17.93
CA GLU A 257 -35.59 -24.49 18.79
C GLU A 257 -35.55 -25.89 19.42
N ARG A 258 -35.24 -26.93 18.64
CA ARG A 258 -35.22 -28.32 19.11
C ARG A 258 -34.09 -28.60 20.07
N VAL A 259 -32.90 -28.05 19.83
CA VAL A 259 -31.78 -28.14 20.77
C VAL A 259 -32.20 -27.56 22.12
N ARG A 260 -32.84 -26.39 22.13
CA ARG A 260 -33.35 -25.78 23.37
C ARG A 260 -34.48 -26.58 24.01
N ASN A 261 -35.31 -27.25 23.24
CA ASN A 261 -36.42 -28.04 23.80
C ASN A 261 -35.95 -29.37 24.40
N TYR A 262 -34.94 -30.02 23.81
CA TYR A 262 -34.57 -31.39 24.17
C TYR A 262 -33.26 -31.52 24.93
N LEU A 263 -32.31 -30.60 24.73
CA LEU A 263 -30.96 -30.71 25.30
C LEU A 263 -30.68 -29.71 26.41
N TRP A 264 -31.48 -28.65 26.55
CA TRP A 264 -31.32 -27.67 27.62
C TRP A 264 -32.11 -28.08 28.88
N ASP A 265 -31.42 -28.20 30.00
CA ASP A 265 -32.00 -28.41 31.32
C ASP A 265 -32.22 -27.06 32.02
N GLU A 266 -33.48 -26.60 32.01
CA GLU A 266 -33.87 -25.33 32.66
C GLU A 266 -33.69 -25.33 34.18
N GLU A 267 -33.75 -26.49 34.85
CA GLU A 267 -33.59 -26.56 36.31
C GLU A 267 -32.11 -26.46 36.71
N ARG A 268 -31.24 -27.06 35.90
CA ARG A 268 -29.78 -27.10 36.13
C ARG A 268 -29.00 -26.02 35.37
N GLU A 269 -29.68 -25.23 34.55
CA GLU A 269 -29.11 -24.16 33.71
C GLU A 269 -27.90 -24.62 32.88
N LYS A 270 -27.99 -25.83 32.29
CA LYS A 270 -26.93 -26.43 31.47
C LYS A 270 -27.49 -27.32 30.38
N PHE A 271 -26.66 -27.64 29.39
CA PHE A 271 -26.98 -28.72 28.45
C PHE A 271 -26.78 -30.09 29.09
N ILE A 272 -27.70 -31.03 28.80
CA ILE A 272 -27.53 -32.43 29.17
C ILE A 272 -26.43 -33.06 28.30
N PRO A 273 -25.63 -34.00 28.84
CA PRO A 273 -24.59 -34.70 28.07
C PRO A 273 -25.14 -35.42 26.84
N HIS A 274 -26.15 -36.27 27.05
CA HIS A 274 -26.67 -37.15 26.02
C HIS A 274 -28.18 -37.31 26.10
N LEU A 275 -28.80 -37.37 24.93
CA LEU A 275 -30.13 -37.93 24.74
C LEU A 275 -30.02 -39.26 23.98
N TYR A 276 -30.12 -40.37 24.69
CA TYR A 276 -29.91 -41.71 24.12
C TYR A 276 -31.07 -42.18 23.23
N LEU A 277 -30.74 -42.73 22.07
CA LEU A 277 -31.71 -43.29 21.12
C LEU A 277 -31.99 -44.77 21.36
N ASN A 278 -30.98 -45.52 21.84
CA ASN A 278 -31.06 -46.98 22.05
C ASN A 278 -30.54 -47.43 23.43
N GLY A 279 -30.74 -46.59 24.46
CA GLY A 279 -30.34 -46.86 25.85
C GLY A 279 -28.97 -46.28 26.20
N SER A 280 -28.73 -46.04 27.48
CA SER A 280 -27.43 -45.55 27.96
C SER A 280 -26.43 -46.71 28.03
N PRO A 281 -25.18 -46.52 27.59
CA PRO A 281 -24.10 -47.49 27.78
C PRO A 281 -23.60 -47.53 29.24
N PHE A 282 -24.05 -46.61 30.09
CA PHE A 282 -23.60 -46.49 31.47
C PHE A 282 -24.55 -47.19 32.46
N PRO A 283 -24.05 -47.65 33.63
CA PRO A 283 -24.88 -48.30 34.63
C PRO A 283 -26.03 -47.40 35.11
N GLU A 284 -27.23 -47.96 35.34
CA GLU A 284 -28.40 -47.21 35.83
C GLU A 284 -28.16 -46.44 37.16
N THR A 285 -27.12 -46.83 37.92
CA THR A 285 -26.71 -46.14 39.16
C THR A 285 -25.88 -44.89 38.93
N PHE A 286 -25.43 -44.63 37.70
CA PHE A 286 -24.64 -43.47 37.35
C PHE A 286 -25.55 -42.33 36.89
N ASN A 287 -25.49 -41.21 37.60
CA ASN A 287 -26.27 -40.03 37.26
C ASN A 287 -25.47 -39.15 36.29
N GLU A 288 -25.58 -39.44 34.99
CA GLU A 288 -24.89 -38.67 33.97
C GLU A 288 -25.39 -37.22 33.90
N GLU A 289 -26.61 -36.92 34.34
CA GLU A 289 -27.15 -35.55 34.38
C GLU A 289 -26.31 -34.62 35.28
N GLU A 290 -25.46 -35.14 36.16
CA GLU A 290 -24.52 -34.34 36.96
C GLU A 290 -23.34 -33.81 36.13
N ILE A 291 -23.01 -34.43 35.00
CA ILE A 291 -21.87 -34.02 34.17
C ILE A 291 -22.19 -32.75 33.40
N TYR A 292 -21.29 -31.78 33.47
CA TYR A 292 -21.31 -30.54 32.73
C TYR A 292 -20.31 -30.61 31.59
N TYR A 293 -20.79 -30.52 30.35
CA TYR A 293 -19.96 -30.47 29.13
C TYR A 293 -19.54 -29.04 28.82
N HIS A 294 -18.24 -28.76 28.88
CA HIS A 294 -17.70 -27.42 28.64
C HIS A 294 -17.56 -27.16 27.13
N GLY A 295 -17.07 -28.13 26.36
CA GLY A 295 -16.85 -27.97 24.92
C GLY A 295 -18.15 -27.81 24.14
N GLY A 296 -19.12 -28.70 24.39
CA GLY A 296 -20.47 -28.60 23.86
C GLY A 296 -21.17 -27.30 24.23
N THR A 297 -21.00 -26.83 25.48
CA THR A 297 -21.52 -25.53 25.92
C THR A 297 -20.87 -24.38 25.15
N ALA A 298 -19.54 -24.38 24.98
CA ALA A 298 -18.85 -23.33 24.22
C ALA A 298 -19.36 -23.27 22.76
N MET A 299 -19.63 -24.42 22.14
CA MET A 299 -20.19 -24.49 20.78
C MET A 299 -21.64 -24.03 20.73
N ALA A 300 -22.44 -24.34 21.75
CA ALA A 300 -23.80 -23.85 21.85
C ALA A 300 -23.85 -22.31 21.95
N ILE A 301 -22.91 -21.71 22.67
CA ILE A 301 -22.76 -20.25 22.76
C ILE A 301 -22.34 -19.67 21.39
N GLU A 302 -21.39 -20.30 20.70
CA GLU A 302 -20.96 -19.88 19.35
C GLU A 302 -22.12 -19.94 18.34
N ALA A 303 -22.95 -20.99 18.42
CA ALA A 303 -24.16 -21.19 17.63
C ALA A 303 -25.28 -20.17 17.94
N GLY A 304 -25.20 -19.45 19.07
CA GLY A 304 -26.20 -18.46 19.49
C GLY A 304 -27.42 -19.07 20.20
N LEU A 305 -27.24 -20.22 20.86
CA LEU A 305 -28.30 -20.93 21.58
C LEU A 305 -28.54 -20.41 23.01
N LEU A 306 -27.65 -19.57 23.53
CA LEU A 306 -27.77 -18.98 24.86
C LEU A 306 -27.93 -17.47 24.74
N THR A 307 -28.76 -16.91 25.62
CA THR A 307 -28.81 -15.47 25.89
C THR A 307 -27.54 -15.02 26.61
N ARG A 308 -27.30 -13.71 26.64
CA ARG A 308 -26.13 -13.15 27.35
C ARG A 308 -26.13 -13.52 28.84
N GLU A 309 -27.30 -13.52 29.48
CA GLU A 309 -27.47 -13.89 30.88
C GLU A 309 -27.13 -15.37 31.11
N GLU A 310 -27.58 -16.25 30.23
CA GLU A 310 -27.24 -17.69 30.30
C GLU A 310 -25.75 -17.92 30.02
N VAL A 311 -25.11 -17.14 29.13
CA VAL A 311 -23.65 -17.20 28.93
C VAL A 311 -22.91 -16.85 30.23
N GLU A 312 -23.36 -15.85 30.98
CA GLU A 312 -22.78 -15.50 32.29
C GLU A 312 -22.91 -16.65 33.30
N VAL A 313 -24.09 -17.28 33.35
CA VAL A 313 -24.37 -18.44 34.22
C VAL A 313 -23.48 -19.61 33.84
N SER A 314 -23.40 -19.95 32.55
CA SER A 314 -22.54 -21.02 32.05
C SER A 314 -21.07 -20.75 32.34
N ASN A 315 -20.58 -19.52 32.14
CA ASN A 315 -19.19 -19.18 32.45
C ASN A 315 -18.87 -19.38 33.94
N LYS A 316 -19.75 -18.92 34.83
CA LYS A 316 -19.59 -19.11 36.28
C LYS A 316 -19.62 -20.58 36.69
N ALA A 317 -20.47 -21.39 36.05
CA ALA A 317 -20.51 -22.82 36.29
C ALA A 317 -19.22 -23.50 35.81
N MET A 318 -18.73 -23.15 34.62
CA MET A 318 -17.48 -23.67 34.08
C MET A 318 -16.28 -23.29 34.95
N MET A 319 -16.15 -22.03 35.37
CA MET A 319 -15.09 -21.61 36.29
C MET A 319 -15.17 -22.27 37.67
N ARG A 320 -16.39 -22.50 38.20
CA ARG A 320 -16.56 -23.30 39.43
C ARG A 320 -16.05 -24.73 39.24
N ASN A 321 -16.34 -25.34 38.10
CA ASN A 321 -15.86 -26.68 37.79
C ASN A 321 -14.33 -26.72 37.65
N VAL A 322 -13.72 -25.67 37.09
CA VAL A 322 -12.25 -25.51 37.06
C VAL A 322 -11.69 -25.45 38.48
N ASP A 323 -12.28 -24.64 39.36
CA ASP A 323 -11.86 -24.52 40.76
C ASP A 323 -12.02 -25.84 41.55
N GLU A 324 -13.16 -26.53 41.40
CA GLU A 324 -13.48 -27.76 42.12
C GLU A 324 -12.69 -28.98 41.62
N SER A 325 -12.35 -29.01 40.33
CA SER A 325 -11.49 -30.05 39.75
C SER A 325 -10.00 -29.80 39.99
N GLY A 326 -9.61 -28.54 40.16
CA GLY A 326 -8.21 -28.13 40.12
C GLY A 326 -7.63 -28.09 38.71
N ALA A 327 -8.48 -27.96 37.68
CA ALA A 327 -8.01 -27.87 36.30
C ALA A 327 -7.21 -26.58 36.04
N PRO A 328 -6.24 -26.58 35.11
CA PRO A 328 -5.38 -25.43 34.89
C PRO A 328 -6.07 -24.19 34.31
N SER A 329 -7.17 -24.34 33.57
CA SER A 329 -7.87 -23.25 32.89
C SER A 329 -9.31 -23.63 32.50
N ILE A 330 -10.03 -22.66 31.93
CA ILE A 330 -11.35 -22.82 31.30
C ILE A 330 -11.36 -23.82 30.12
N GLY A 331 -10.20 -24.36 29.71
CA GLY A 331 -10.10 -25.43 28.72
C GLY A 331 -10.53 -26.81 29.23
N LEU A 332 -10.89 -26.98 30.50
CA LEU A 332 -11.49 -28.21 31.03
C LEU A 332 -12.63 -28.67 30.12
N THR A 333 -12.66 -29.95 29.74
CA THR A 333 -13.64 -30.47 28.76
C THR A 333 -14.97 -30.89 29.38
N LEU A 334 -14.94 -31.49 30.58
CA LEU A 334 -16.15 -31.87 31.31
C LEU A 334 -15.88 -32.01 32.81
N TYR A 335 -16.94 -31.90 33.62
CA TYR A 335 -16.88 -32.12 35.07
C TYR A 335 -18.25 -32.49 35.68
N PRO A 336 -18.33 -33.45 36.63
CA PRO A 336 -17.28 -34.40 37.00
C PRO A 336 -16.95 -35.35 35.84
N THR A 337 -15.84 -36.07 35.96
CA THR A 337 -15.38 -37.00 34.93
C THR A 337 -16.12 -38.32 34.96
N TYR A 338 -16.18 -38.99 33.81
CA TYR A 338 -16.64 -40.38 33.77
C TYR A 338 -15.68 -41.26 34.59
N PRO A 339 -16.19 -42.15 35.46
CA PRO A 339 -15.33 -43.00 36.27
C PRO A 339 -14.42 -43.91 35.45
N GLU A 340 -13.26 -44.25 36.01
CA GLU A 340 -12.33 -45.19 35.37
C GLU A 340 -13.03 -46.52 35.06
N GLY A 341 -12.88 -46.99 33.81
CA GLY A 341 -13.50 -48.22 33.31
C GLY A 341 -14.86 -48.03 32.62
N PHE A 342 -15.41 -46.81 32.59
CA PHE A 342 -16.61 -46.50 31.80
C PHE A 342 -16.30 -46.42 30.31
N PHE A 343 -15.08 -46.04 29.95
CA PHE A 343 -14.54 -46.16 28.60
C PHE A 343 -13.50 -47.29 28.56
N GLN A 344 -13.57 -48.16 27.55
CA GLN A 344 -12.56 -49.20 27.34
C GLN A 344 -11.20 -48.65 26.92
N ASN A 345 -11.18 -47.50 26.25
CA ASN A 345 -9.95 -46.81 25.88
C ASN A 345 -9.21 -46.34 27.16
N LYS A 346 -7.97 -46.81 27.32
CA LYS A 346 -7.15 -46.50 28.50
C LYS A 346 -6.70 -45.05 28.60
N GLY A 347 -6.84 -44.26 27.52
CA GLY A 347 -6.60 -42.81 27.52
C GLY A 347 -7.73 -42.01 28.17
N MET A 348 -8.94 -42.59 28.27
CA MET A 348 -10.15 -41.95 28.82
C MET A 348 -10.28 -42.10 30.34
N TYR A 349 -9.17 -42.06 31.06
CA TYR A 349 -9.18 -42.03 32.53
C TYR A 349 -9.61 -40.64 33.04
N PRO A 350 -10.07 -40.52 34.30
CA PRO A 350 -10.42 -39.22 34.89
C PRO A 350 -9.33 -38.15 34.70
N TYR A 351 -9.70 -37.03 34.07
CA TYR A 351 -8.84 -35.89 33.72
C TYR A 351 -7.74 -36.19 32.69
N GLY A 352 -7.91 -37.27 31.94
CA GLY A 352 -7.07 -37.65 30.80
C GLY A 352 -7.81 -37.42 29.48
N TYR A 353 -7.08 -36.96 28.47
CA TYR A 353 -7.58 -36.79 27.10
C TYR A 353 -8.92 -36.06 27.07
N GLN A 354 -9.99 -36.62 26.49
CA GLN A 354 -11.32 -36.00 26.39
C GLN A 354 -12.17 -36.14 27.67
N ASN A 355 -11.80 -37.01 28.63
CA ASN A 355 -12.56 -37.24 29.86
C ASN A 355 -12.12 -36.27 30.97
N GLY A 356 -12.30 -34.97 30.74
CA GLY A 356 -11.95 -33.91 31.69
C GLY A 356 -10.48 -33.45 31.61
N GLY A 357 -9.75 -33.78 30.54
CA GLY A 357 -8.49 -33.11 30.26
C GLY A 357 -8.73 -31.63 29.93
N ASP A 358 -7.74 -30.78 30.18
CA ASP A 358 -7.79 -29.36 29.82
C ASP A 358 -7.25 -29.15 28.40
N TRP A 359 -8.13 -28.76 27.49
CA TRP A 359 -7.86 -28.49 26.09
C TRP A 359 -7.99 -27.00 25.79
N THR A 360 -6.85 -26.36 25.52
CA THR A 360 -6.81 -24.96 25.08
C THR A 360 -7.66 -24.73 23.82
N TRP A 361 -7.76 -25.75 22.97
CA TRP A 361 -8.61 -25.75 21.79
C TRP A 361 -10.05 -25.28 22.09
N PHE A 362 -10.63 -25.73 23.22
CA PHE A 362 -11.95 -25.32 23.68
C PHE A 362 -11.91 -24.03 24.47
N GLY A 363 -10.95 -23.92 25.40
CA GLY A 363 -10.80 -22.72 26.21
C GLY A 363 -10.72 -21.48 25.33
N GLY A 364 -9.86 -21.48 24.30
CA GLY A 364 -9.73 -20.38 23.35
C GLY A 364 -11.02 -20.06 22.60
N ARG A 365 -11.86 -21.05 22.26
CA ARG A 365 -13.18 -20.83 21.66
C ARG A 365 -14.16 -20.20 22.63
N MET A 366 -14.16 -20.63 23.91
CA MET A 366 -14.97 -20.03 24.97
C MET A 366 -14.57 -18.57 25.20
N ILE A 367 -13.27 -18.27 25.29
CA ILE A 367 -12.75 -16.89 25.43
C ILE A 367 -13.29 -15.98 24.32
N ARG A 368 -13.28 -16.44 23.06
CA ARG A 368 -13.83 -15.67 21.93
C ARG A 368 -15.32 -15.37 22.10
N GLN A 369 -16.09 -16.32 22.64
CA GLN A 369 -17.50 -16.08 22.91
C GLN A 369 -17.71 -15.11 24.08
N LEU A 370 -16.92 -15.21 25.15
CA LEU A 370 -16.97 -14.23 26.24
C LEU A 370 -16.74 -12.80 25.72
N ILE A 371 -15.75 -12.61 24.83
CA ILE A 371 -15.53 -11.32 24.17
C ILE A 371 -16.77 -10.88 23.37
N ARG A 372 -17.34 -11.79 22.56
CA ARG A 372 -18.52 -11.53 21.73
C ARG A 372 -19.76 -11.12 22.54
N TYR A 373 -19.97 -11.69 23.72
CA TYR A 373 -21.09 -11.38 24.62
C TYR A 373 -20.77 -10.24 25.61
N GLY A 374 -19.58 -9.65 25.54
CA GLY A 374 -19.18 -8.47 26.30
C GLY A 374 -18.66 -8.76 27.71
N PHE A 375 -18.18 -9.97 27.96
CA PHE A 375 -17.51 -10.41 29.19
C PHE A 375 -15.98 -10.36 29.00
N VAL A 376 -15.46 -9.19 28.62
CA VAL A 376 -14.06 -9.07 28.19
C VAL A 376 -13.08 -9.10 29.36
N GLU A 377 -13.50 -8.64 30.54
CA GLU A 377 -12.68 -8.72 31.76
C GLU A 377 -12.49 -10.18 32.16
N GLU A 378 -13.60 -10.92 32.23
CA GLU A 378 -13.61 -12.37 32.50
C GLU A 378 -12.78 -13.12 31.46
N ALA A 379 -13.01 -12.85 30.18
CA ALA A 379 -12.22 -13.46 29.10
C ALA A 379 -10.72 -13.18 29.28
N TYR A 380 -10.35 -11.94 29.62
CA TYR A 380 -8.96 -11.54 29.77
C TYR A 380 -8.28 -12.21 30.95
N GLU A 381 -9.00 -12.45 32.04
CA GLU A 381 -8.50 -13.21 33.20
C GLU A 381 -8.36 -14.70 32.86
N GLU A 382 -9.37 -15.28 32.21
CA GLU A 382 -9.47 -16.71 31.93
C GLU A 382 -8.52 -17.19 30.82
N ILE A 383 -8.08 -16.29 29.92
CA ILE A 383 -7.07 -16.64 28.90
C ILE A 383 -5.64 -16.73 29.49
N GLN A 384 -5.33 -16.02 30.58
CA GLN A 384 -3.95 -15.90 31.09
C GLN A 384 -3.29 -17.25 31.40
N PRO A 385 -3.94 -18.20 32.11
CA PRO A 385 -3.32 -19.50 32.39
C PRO A 385 -2.96 -20.27 31.11
N MET A 386 -3.74 -20.08 30.04
CA MET A 386 -3.50 -20.70 28.74
C MET A 386 -2.31 -20.05 27.99
N LEU A 387 -2.12 -18.73 28.10
CA LEU A 387 -0.96 -18.06 27.52
C LEU A 387 0.32 -18.40 28.28
N GLU A 388 0.26 -18.37 29.61
CA GLU A 388 1.37 -18.68 30.49
C GLU A 388 1.89 -20.11 30.24
N ARG A 389 1.01 -21.09 30.07
CA ARG A 389 1.43 -22.48 29.82
C ARG A 389 2.09 -22.68 28.47
N VAL A 390 1.67 -21.95 27.43
CA VAL A 390 2.32 -22.02 26.11
C VAL A 390 3.75 -21.53 26.22
N VAL A 391 3.95 -20.37 26.86
CA VAL A 391 5.29 -19.79 27.07
C VAL A 391 6.14 -20.68 27.99
N ARG A 392 5.57 -21.16 29.11
CA ARG A 392 6.27 -22.01 30.09
C ARG A 392 6.73 -23.34 29.50
N ASN A 393 5.90 -23.98 28.69
CA ASN A 393 6.21 -25.27 28.08
C ASN A 393 6.87 -25.14 26.70
N ASN A 394 7.07 -23.91 26.22
CA ASN A 394 7.68 -23.58 24.93
C ASN A 394 7.06 -24.35 23.77
N GLY A 395 5.73 -24.37 23.69
CA GLY A 395 5.00 -25.12 22.67
C GLY A 395 3.50 -25.09 22.87
N PHE A 396 2.79 -25.60 21.86
CA PHE A 396 1.35 -25.78 21.88
C PHE A 396 1.05 -27.27 22.03
N TYR A 397 0.33 -27.66 23.07
CA TYR A 397 0.01 -29.04 23.42
C TYR A 397 -1.48 -29.34 23.29
N GLU A 398 -1.79 -30.59 22.95
CA GLU A 398 -3.18 -31.02 22.74
C GLU A 398 -4.01 -30.88 24.02
N TRP A 399 -3.50 -31.40 25.15
CA TRP A 399 -4.15 -31.23 26.44
C TRP A 399 -3.18 -31.21 27.61
N TYR A 400 -3.69 -30.81 28.77
CA TYR A 400 -2.97 -30.72 30.03
C TYR A 400 -3.69 -31.53 31.12
N ALA A 401 -2.92 -32.24 31.94
CA ALA A 401 -3.41 -32.89 33.15
C ALA A 401 -3.67 -31.86 34.26
N LEU A 402 -4.32 -32.27 35.36
CA LEU A 402 -4.63 -31.40 36.51
C LEU A 402 -3.40 -30.71 37.10
N ASP A 403 -2.24 -31.36 37.10
CA ASP A 403 -0.98 -30.77 37.60
C ASP A 403 -0.33 -29.80 36.59
N GLY A 404 -0.97 -29.57 35.45
CA GLY A 404 -0.48 -28.72 34.37
C GLY A 404 0.56 -29.38 33.46
N THR A 405 0.78 -30.70 33.58
CA THR A 405 1.68 -31.44 32.70
C THR A 405 1.10 -31.52 31.29
N PRO A 406 1.82 -31.06 30.24
CA PRO A 406 1.36 -31.17 28.86
C PRO A 406 1.39 -32.61 28.34
N SER A 407 0.49 -32.93 27.42
CA SER A 407 0.42 -34.23 26.74
C SER A 407 0.05 -34.06 25.26
N GLY A 408 0.32 -35.08 24.45
CA GLY A 408 0.15 -35.03 23.00
C GLY A 408 1.30 -34.30 22.27
N SER A 409 1.02 -33.82 21.06
CA SER A 409 1.97 -33.06 20.23
C SER A 409 2.36 -31.74 20.89
N GLY A 410 3.65 -31.37 20.89
CA GLY A 410 4.13 -30.06 21.38
C GLY A 410 4.10 -28.92 20.36
N SER A 411 3.60 -29.18 19.16
CA SER A 411 3.40 -28.19 18.09
C SER A 411 1.96 -28.19 17.58
N PHE A 412 1.01 -28.46 18.48
CA PHE A 412 -0.40 -28.61 18.15
C PHE A 412 -0.98 -27.32 17.54
N ARG A 413 -1.26 -27.35 16.24
CA ARG A 413 -1.70 -26.18 15.48
C ARG A 413 -3.12 -25.75 15.82
N GLY A 414 -3.95 -26.69 16.27
CA GLY A 414 -5.33 -26.38 16.67
C GLY A 414 -5.36 -25.38 17.83
N GLU A 415 -4.57 -25.63 18.88
CA GLU A 415 -4.38 -24.70 19.98
C GLU A 415 -3.82 -23.35 19.51
N ALA A 416 -2.76 -23.38 18.69
CA ALA A 416 -2.13 -22.16 18.16
C ALA A 416 -3.16 -21.28 17.42
N GLY A 417 -4.04 -21.90 16.62
CA GLY A 417 -5.09 -21.23 15.87
C GLY A 417 -6.13 -20.54 16.76
N VAL A 418 -6.66 -21.24 17.77
CA VAL A 418 -7.70 -20.67 18.63
C VAL A 418 -7.18 -19.56 19.54
N LEU A 419 -5.95 -19.70 20.06
CA LEU A 419 -5.31 -18.66 20.88
C LEU A 419 -4.96 -17.43 20.05
N PHE A 420 -4.40 -17.62 18.85
CA PHE A 420 -4.13 -16.51 17.92
C PHE A 420 -5.41 -15.72 17.64
N LYS A 421 -6.51 -16.42 17.37
CA LYS A 421 -7.79 -15.77 17.09
C LYS A 421 -8.39 -15.06 18.31
N ALA A 422 -8.27 -15.64 19.51
CA ALA A 422 -8.69 -14.98 20.74
C ALA A 422 -7.89 -13.69 21.01
N ILE A 423 -6.58 -13.72 20.76
CA ILE A 423 -5.71 -12.53 20.86
C ILE A 423 -6.12 -11.46 19.84
N GLU A 424 -6.43 -11.82 18.59
CA GLU A 424 -6.98 -10.88 17.61
C GLU A 424 -8.30 -10.25 18.08
N ASP A 425 -9.21 -11.05 18.63
CA ASP A 425 -10.52 -10.58 19.12
C ASP A 425 -10.34 -9.60 20.30
N PHE A 426 -9.41 -9.87 21.23
CA PHE A 426 -9.05 -8.96 22.32
C PHE A 426 -8.49 -7.63 21.81
N ARG A 427 -7.54 -7.66 20.88
CA ARG A 427 -6.96 -6.43 20.29
C ARG A 427 -8.02 -5.62 19.58
N SER A 428 -8.89 -6.27 18.80
CA SER A 428 -9.97 -5.59 18.10
C SER A 428 -10.93 -4.88 19.06
N TRP A 429 -11.29 -5.53 20.18
CA TRP A 429 -12.07 -4.89 21.22
C TRP A 429 -11.34 -3.71 21.87
N ALA A 430 -10.08 -3.92 22.30
CA ALA A 430 -9.29 -2.93 23.01
C ALA A 430 -9.03 -1.67 22.17
N GLU A 431 -8.70 -1.83 20.89
CA GLU A 431 -8.56 -0.72 19.95
C GLU A 431 -9.86 0.07 19.78
N GLY A 432 -11.01 -0.63 19.78
CA GLY A 432 -12.34 -0.03 19.73
C GLY A 432 -12.69 0.78 20.98
N VAL A 433 -12.16 0.41 22.14
CA VAL A 433 -12.34 1.12 23.41
C VAL A 433 -11.43 2.36 23.50
N VAL A 434 -10.14 2.24 23.15
CA VAL A 434 -9.16 3.33 23.25
C VAL A 434 -9.36 4.42 22.18
N LYS A 435 -10.02 4.11 21.05
CA LYS A 435 -10.33 5.07 19.98
C LYS A 435 -11.85 5.17 19.72
N PRO A 436 -12.64 5.79 20.63
CA PRO A 436 -14.10 5.72 20.60
C PRO A 436 -14.79 6.49 19.45
N ASP A 437 -14.10 7.38 18.73
CA ASP A 437 -14.65 8.18 17.60
C ASP A 437 -14.88 7.37 16.30
N ARG A 438 -14.92 6.03 16.40
CA ARG A 438 -15.32 5.11 15.30
C ARG A 438 -16.64 4.37 15.56
N LYS A 439 -17.57 4.90 16.36
CA LYS A 439 -18.91 4.32 16.48
C LYS A 439 -19.90 4.86 15.43
N GLU A 440 -20.10 4.12 14.34
CA GLU A 440 -21.39 3.98 13.68
C GLU A 440 -21.73 2.48 13.49
N GLN A 441 -22.48 1.97 14.47
CA GLN A 441 -23.54 0.94 14.46
C GLN A 441 -23.34 -0.38 13.67
N LEU A 442 -23.18 -1.48 14.42
CA LEU A 442 -23.69 -2.81 14.04
C LEU A 442 -25.23 -2.77 13.96
N PRO A 443 -25.88 -3.47 13.01
CA PRO A 443 -27.29 -3.27 12.70
C PRO A 443 -28.22 -3.90 13.74
N SER A 444 -29.14 -3.10 14.28
CA SER A 444 -30.53 -3.53 14.47
C SER A 444 -31.37 -2.91 13.34
N THR A 445 -32.08 -3.77 12.63
CA THR A 445 -33.15 -3.55 11.63
C THR A 445 -33.62 -2.10 11.31
N GLY A 446 -33.53 -1.67 10.04
CA GLY A 446 -34.43 -0.62 9.47
C GLY A 446 -33.85 0.40 8.46
N LYS A 447 -34.06 0.14 7.15
CA LYS A 447 -34.08 1.04 5.96
C LYS A 447 -33.52 2.49 5.98
N ARG A 448 -32.50 2.69 5.10
CA ARG A 448 -32.17 3.77 4.11
C ARG A 448 -32.04 5.26 4.52
N GLY A 449 -30.85 5.81 4.27
CA GLY A 449 -30.57 7.21 3.88
C GLY A 449 -29.08 7.40 3.51
N LEU A 450 -28.78 7.97 2.35
CA LEU A 450 -27.44 8.06 1.74
C LEU A 450 -26.45 8.97 2.50
N ILE A 451 -25.20 8.50 2.68
CA ILE A 451 -23.88 9.17 2.46
C ILE A 451 -22.77 8.09 2.61
N PRO A 452 -21.78 7.97 1.70
CA PRO A 452 -20.83 6.85 1.68
C PRO A 452 -19.59 7.11 2.56
N LYS A 453 -19.29 6.23 3.54
CA LYS A 453 -18.14 6.41 4.45
C LYS A 453 -17.28 5.15 4.59
N LEU A 454 -16.12 5.23 3.95
CA LEU A 454 -14.76 4.79 4.34
C LEU A 454 -14.46 3.39 4.95
N ALA A 455 -15.41 2.65 5.52
CA ALA A 455 -15.15 1.36 6.19
C ALA A 455 -15.07 0.16 5.23
N ASP A 456 -15.64 0.26 4.03
CA ASP A 456 -15.61 -0.81 3.00
C ASP A 456 -14.24 -1.02 2.34
N ARG A 457 -13.21 -0.22 2.67
CA ARG A 457 -11.88 -0.30 2.03
C ARG A 457 -10.82 -1.14 2.77
N LEU A 458 -11.16 -1.78 3.90
CA LEU A 458 -10.17 -2.52 4.71
C LEU A 458 -10.32 -4.06 4.73
N LYS A 459 -11.43 -4.63 4.22
CA LYS A 459 -11.70 -6.09 4.26
C LYS A 459 -11.39 -6.85 2.97
N GLY A 460 -10.35 -6.45 2.25
CA GLY A 460 -9.95 -7.10 0.99
C GLY A 460 -8.54 -6.75 0.54
N ARG A 461 -7.54 -6.85 1.43
CA ARG A 461 -6.15 -6.61 1.03
C ARG A 461 -5.58 -7.84 0.33
N SER A 462 -5.50 -7.76 -1.00
CA SER A 462 -4.35 -8.34 -1.70
C SER A 462 -3.06 -7.88 -1.01
N ARG A 463 -2.03 -8.74 -0.94
CA ARG A 463 -0.70 -8.35 -0.43
C ARG A 463 -0.32 -6.95 -0.95
N SER A 464 0.04 -6.04 -0.05
CA SER A 464 0.31 -4.63 -0.36
C SER A 464 1.30 -4.46 -1.53
N ASN A 465 1.02 -3.51 -2.42
CA ASN A 465 1.93 -3.12 -3.51
C ASN A 465 3.25 -2.50 -2.98
N LEU A 466 3.31 -2.06 -1.73
CA LEU A 466 4.52 -1.51 -1.12
C LEU A 466 5.71 -2.46 -1.14
N ARG A 467 5.47 -3.78 -1.14
CA ARG A 467 6.55 -4.77 -1.21
C ARG A 467 7.39 -4.68 -2.49
N TYR A 468 6.85 -4.03 -3.52
CA TYR A 468 7.53 -3.84 -4.80
C TYR A 468 8.41 -2.60 -4.84
N VAL A 469 8.23 -1.66 -3.91
CA VAL A 469 9.00 -0.43 -3.94
C VAL A 469 10.40 -0.66 -3.38
N ASP A 470 11.39 -0.34 -4.21
CA ASP A 470 12.79 -0.22 -3.84
C ASP A 470 13.30 1.19 -4.14
N PRO A 471 13.44 2.04 -3.12
CA PRO A 471 13.95 3.40 -3.29
C PRO A 471 15.41 3.46 -3.78
N ALA A 472 16.18 2.36 -3.77
CA ALA A 472 17.57 2.32 -4.23
C ALA A 472 17.72 2.20 -5.75
N ILE A 473 16.64 1.90 -6.50
CA ILE A 473 16.69 1.85 -7.97
C ILE A 473 17.07 3.24 -8.51
N GLY A 474 18.10 3.28 -9.36
CA GLY A 474 18.70 4.52 -9.86
C GLY A 474 19.60 5.22 -8.84
N GLY A 475 19.97 4.57 -7.73
CA GLY A 475 20.89 5.10 -6.72
C GLY A 475 22.35 5.25 -7.19
N VAL A 476 22.65 4.85 -8.42
CA VAL A 476 23.94 5.08 -9.10
C VAL A 476 23.69 5.74 -10.46
N GLY A 477 24.10 6.99 -10.59
CA GLY A 477 24.17 7.69 -11.87
C GLY A 477 25.44 7.29 -12.64
N ILE A 478 25.31 6.91 -13.90
CA ILE A 478 26.47 6.52 -14.73
C ILE A 478 27.27 7.78 -15.17
N ILE A 479 26.57 8.86 -15.47
CA ILE A 479 27.14 10.13 -15.97
C ILE A 479 26.58 11.33 -15.22
N LEU A 480 25.27 11.30 -14.94
CA LEU A 480 24.54 12.36 -14.26
C LEU A 480 24.25 11.97 -12.80
N GLU A 481 23.25 12.58 -12.18
CA GLU A 481 23.03 12.49 -10.75
C GLU A 481 22.27 11.21 -10.36
N PRO A 482 22.66 10.56 -9.25
CA PRO A 482 21.89 9.44 -8.71
C PRO A 482 20.59 9.93 -8.08
N THR A 483 19.58 9.06 -8.08
CA THR A 483 18.39 9.26 -7.24
C THR A 483 18.74 9.21 -5.76
N ARG A 484 17.95 9.91 -4.93
CA ARG A 484 18.09 9.87 -3.46
C ARG A 484 17.08 8.90 -2.87
N PRO A 485 17.47 7.90 -2.06
CA PRO A 485 16.54 6.92 -1.50
C PRO A 485 15.74 7.50 -0.32
N VAL A 486 14.87 8.48 -0.60
CA VAL A 486 14.15 9.24 0.41
C VAL A 486 13.12 8.38 1.15
N VAL A 487 12.88 8.71 2.42
CA VAL A 487 11.83 8.17 3.28
C VAL A 487 10.98 9.36 3.69
N HIS A 488 9.74 9.36 3.21
CA HIS A 488 8.85 10.53 3.27
C HIS A 488 7.38 10.12 3.16
N LEU A 489 6.45 11.05 3.37
CA LEU A 489 5.06 10.88 2.93
C LEU A 489 4.89 11.51 1.54
N PRO A 490 3.88 11.09 0.74
CA PRO A 490 3.60 11.73 -0.54
C PRO A 490 3.49 13.25 -0.42
N ASN A 491 4.30 13.98 -1.20
CA ASN A 491 4.27 15.44 -1.34
C ASN A 491 4.48 16.22 -0.03
N SER A 492 5.33 15.71 0.86
CA SER A 492 5.56 16.26 2.19
C SER A 492 6.90 16.97 2.39
N MET A 493 6.97 17.85 3.39
CA MET A 493 8.17 18.65 3.71
C MET A 493 9.32 17.80 4.24
N VAL A 494 9.06 16.79 5.07
CA VAL A 494 10.11 15.90 5.62
C VAL A 494 10.43 14.80 4.62
N ARG A 495 11.69 14.79 4.18
CA ARG A 495 12.27 13.82 3.24
C ARG A 495 13.68 13.46 3.72
N VAL A 496 13.86 12.28 4.31
CA VAL A 496 15.13 11.85 4.93
C VAL A 496 15.74 10.68 4.16
N PHE A 497 17.06 10.63 4.03
CA PHE A 497 17.77 9.50 3.43
C PHE A 497 19.16 9.36 4.04
N PRO A 498 19.80 8.17 4.00
CA PRO A 498 21.21 8.05 4.38
C PRO A 498 22.10 8.85 3.42
N GLN A 499 22.78 9.89 3.90
CA GLN A 499 23.66 10.68 3.05
C GLN A 499 24.95 9.92 2.77
N ARG A 500 25.11 9.58 1.50
CA ARG A 500 26.25 8.89 0.87
C ARG A 500 26.67 9.67 -0.38
N ARG A 501 27.85 9.38 -0.93
CA ARG A 501 28.20 9.85 -2.28
C ARG A 501 27.20 9.34 -3.32
N ASP A 502 26.96 8.03 -3.32
CA ASP A 502 25.98 7.29 -4.13
C ASP A 502 25.66 5.95 -3.45
N GLN A 503 24.88 5.06 -4.09
CA GLN A 503 24.54 3.76 -3.51
C GLN A 503 25.72 2.75 -3.48
N LEU A 504 26.87 3.07 -4.07
CA LEU A 504 28.09 2.25 -3.99
C LEU A 504 28.98 2.62 -2.79
N ASP A 505 28.74 3.78 -2.19
CA ASP A 505 29.44 4.24 -1.00
C ASP A 505 28.88 3.53 0.24
N ASP A 506 29.74 2.76 0.90
CA ASP A 506 29.41 1.96 2.07
C ASP A 506 29.41 2.78 3.36
N GLN A 507 29.73 4.08 3.31
CA GLN A 507 29.78 4.95 4.48
C GLN A 507 28.63 5.95 4.53
N ILE A 508 27.92 5.98 5.65
CA ILE A 508 26.93 7.03 5.93
C ILE A 508 27.62 8.20 6.63
N HIS A 509 27.47 9.39 6.05
CA HIS A 509 28.01 10.62 6.60
C HIS A 509 27.12 11.20 7.71
N ASN A 510 25.82 11.27 7.44
CA ASN A 510 24.77 11.76 8.32
C ASN A 510 23.40 11.46 7.67
N PHE A 511 22.34 11.83 8.37
CA PHE A 511 20.98 11.91 7.87
C PHE A 511 20.56 13.39 7.84
N PRO A 512 20.16 13.96 6.70
CA PRO A 512 19.56 15.27 6.69
C PRO A 512 18.18 15.19 7.37
N LEU A 513 17.81 16.17 8.18
CA LEU A 513 16.46 16.25 8.74
C LEU A 513 15.43 16.56 7.66
N SER A 514 15.83 17.23 6.58
CA SER A 514 15.07 17.17 5.33
C SER A 514 15.88 17.53 4.09
N LEU A 515 15.51 16.90 2.97
CA LEU A 515 15.77 17.41 1.62
C LEU A 515 14.80 18.57 1.31
N VAL A 516 15.34 19.75 0.97
CA VAL A 516 14.55 20.98 0.73
C VAL A 516 14.10 21.08 -0.72
N SER A 517 14.97 20.72 -1.67
CA SER A 517 14.61 20.64 -3.10
C SER A 517 15.38 19.50 -3.76
N HIS A 518 14.65 18.61 -4.43
CA HIS A 518 15.08 17.39 -5.14
C HIS A 518 16.55 16.93 -4.97
N ARG A 519 17.51 17.56 -5.66
CA ARG A 519 18.94 17.21 -5.59
C ARG A 519 19.85 18.34 -5.13
N ARG A 520 19.27 19.48 -4.71
CA ARG A 520 20.02 20.72 -4.48
C ARG A 520 20.38 20.91 -3.01
N GLN A 521 19.42 21.30 -2.16
CA GLN A 521 19.72 21.72 -0.78
C GLN A 521 19.18 20.73 0.26
N LEU A 522 20.02 20.45 1.25
CA LEU A 522 19.69 19.70 2.46
C LEU A 522 19.58 20.66 3.64
N ALA A 523 18.78 20.31 4.65
CA ALA A 523 18.64 21.04 5.89
C ALA A 523 18.94 20.16 7.08
N PHE A 524 19.81 20.68 7.97
CA PHE A 524 20.27 20.09 9.23
C PHE A 524 20.82 18.66 9.10
N ALA A 525 22.10 18.48 9.36
CA ALA A 525 22.71 17.16 9.48
C ALA A 525 22.40 16.56 10.87
N PHE A 526 22.06 15.27 10.92
CA PHE A 526 21.90 14.49 12.14
C PHE A 526 22.70 13.18 12.06
N MET A 527 23.46 12.85 13.10
CA MET A 527 24.16 11.57 13.19
C MET A 527 24.35 11.16 14.66
N PRO A 528 23.89 9.97 15.09
CA PRO A 528 24.31 9.40 16.36
C PRO A 528 25.76 8.90 16.26
N VAL A 529 26.57 9.19 17.27
CA VAL A 529 28.00 8.90 17.30
C VAL A 529 28.37 8.27 18.65
N SER A 530 29.17 7.20 18.61
CA SER A 530 29.64 6.48 19.80
C SER A 530 31.16 6.50 19.87
N GLY A 531 31.71 6.81 21.04
CA GLY A 531 33.15 6.82 21.30
C GLY A 531 33.90 7.97 20.59
N GLY A 532 35.15 7.67 20.19
CA GLY A 532 36.05 8.61 19.50
C GLY A 532 36.64 9.73 20.37
N THR A 533 37.78 10.27 19.94
CA THR A 533 38.37 11.47 20.57
C THR A 533 37.88 12.74 19.87
N SER A 534 37.91 13.90 20.55
CA SER A 534 37.86 15.18 19.83
C SER A 534 39.26 15.42 19.24
N PRO A 535 39.43 15.65 17.92
CA PRO A 535 38.42 16.17 16.97
C PRO A 535 37.72 15.13 16.07
N GLU A 536 38.05 13.83 16.16
CA GLU A 536 37.57 12.77 15.26
C GLU A 536 36.02 12.73 15.15
N ARG A 537 35.31 12.91 16.28
CA ARG A 537 33.84 12.86 16.34
C ARG A 537 33.13 13.77 15.35
N TRP A 538 33.75 14.88 14.96
CA TRP A 538 33.17 15.86 14.04
C TRP A 538 33.14 15.39 12.59
N SER A 539 34.01 14.45 12.21
CA SER A 539 34.14 13.95 10.84
C SER A 539 33.84 12.44 10.70
N LEU A 540 33.51 11.74 11.80
CA LEU A 540 33.14 10.33 11.76
C LEU A 540 32.02 10.05 10.77
N ARG A 541 32.22 8.97 10.04
CA ARG A 541 31.28 8.29 9.14
C ARG A 541 31.31 6.82 9.55
N TYR A 542 30.20 6.13 9.35
CA TYR A 542 30.12 4.72 9.71
C TYR A 542 29.80 3.87 8.50
N THR A 543 30.50 2.74 8.40
CA THR A 543 30.19 1.69 7.44
C THR A 543 28.88 1.03 7.85
N TRP A 544 27.92 0.98 6.93
CA TRP A 544 26.59 0.47 7.22
C TRP A 544 26.44 -1.00 6.84
N PHE A 545 25.64 -1.74 7.60
CA PHE A 545 25.18 -3.09 7.27
C PHE A 545 23.75 -3.31 7.74
N ASP A 546 23.09 -4.37 7.25
CA ASP A 546 21.68 -4.69 7.60
C ASP A 546 20.71 -3.52 7.29
N GLU A 547 20.86 -2.90 6.11
CA GLU A 547 19.99 -1.80 5.68
C GLU A 547 18.62 -2.31 5.26
N LYS A 548 17.60 -1.68 5.84
CA LYS A 548 16.22 -1.76 5.37
C LYS A 548 15.77 -0.38 4.92
N LEU A 549 15.56 -0.26 3.61
CA LEU A 549 15.17 0.97 2.95
C LEU A 549 13.79 0.79 2.31
N THR A 550 12.81 1.58 2.78
CA THR A 550 11.43 1.58 2.25
C THR A 550 10.89 3.01 2.23
N PRO A 551 9.83 3.32 1.47
CA PRO A 551 9.24 4.67 1.42
C PRO A 551 8.82 5.25 2.78
N TYR A 552 8.44 4.37 3.73
CA TYR A 552 7.82 4.72 5.00
C TYR A 552 8.73 4.49 6.22
N TYR A 553 9.86 3.81 6.04
CA TYR A 553 10.73 3.38 7.13
C TYR A 553 12.15 3.13 6.64
N TYR A 554 13.11 3.60 7.43
CA TYR A 554 14.53 3.34 7.27
C TYR A 554 15.09 2.65 8.51
N SER A 555 16.04 1.72 8.32
CA SER A 555 16.87 1.17 9.39
C SER A 555 18.22 0.75 8.87
N THR A 556 19.27 0.92 9.66
CA THR A 556 20.60 0.38 9.38
C THR A 556 21.41 0.20 10.66
N SER A 557 22.42 -0.66 10.62
CA SER A 557 23.40 -0.84 11.70
C SER A 557 24.79 -0.40 11.25
N PHE A 558 25.66 -0.02 12.18
CA PHE A 558 27.02 0.45 11.90
C PHE A 558 28.06 -0.59 12.28
N GLU A 559 28.98 -0.95 11.39
CA GLU A 559 29.97 -2.02 11.62
C GLU A 559 30.91 -1.72 12.78
N GLU A 560 31.29 -0.45 12.92
CA GLU A 560 32.30 -0.01 13.89
C GLU A 560 31.80 -0.06 15.34
N THR A 561 30.49 0.04 15.55
CA THR A 561 29.88 0.19 16.88
C THR A 561 28.79 -0.83 17.17
N GLY A 562 28.24 -1.47 16.13
CA GLY A 562 27.02 -2.29 16.22
C GLY A 562 25.74 -1.49 16.49
N ASP A 563 25.83 -0.16 16.57
CA ASP A 563 24.67 0.71 16.84
C ASP A 563 23.67 0.64 15.69
N ARG A 564 22.38 0.73 16.01
CA ARG A 564 21.30 0.72 15.01
C ARG A 564 20.53 2.02 15.02
N VAL A 565 20.27 2.57 13.84
CA VAL A 565 19.44 3.76 13.64
C VAL A 565 18.19 3.38 12.85
N GLU A 566 17.03 3.85 13.31
CA GLU A 566 15.75 3.72 12.64
C GLU A 566 15.12 5.10 12.42
N PHE A 567 14.36 5.26 11.35
CA PHE A 567 13.62 6.50 11.04
C PHE A 567 12.24 6.22 10.45
N ALA A 568 11.24 7.03 10.84
CA ALA A 568 9.92 7.08 10.24
C ALA A 568 9.41 8.54 10.07
N PRO A 569 8.73 8.89 8.97
CA PRO A 569 8.32 10.26 8.68
C PRO A 569 6.85 10.55 9.05
N GLN A 570 6.58 11.83 9.31
CA GLN A 570 5.29 12.50 9.12
C GLN A 570 5.44 13.62 8.09
N SER A 571 4.39 14.40 7.83
CA SER A 571 4.43 15.41 6.76
C SER A 571 5.44 16.54 7.01
N ARG A 572 5.53 17.02 8.25
CA ARG A 572 6.37 18.15 8.68
C ARG A 572 7.28 17.77 9.85
N SER A 573 7.22 16.52 10.27
CA SER A 573 7.93 15.98 11.44
C SER A 573 8.57 14.63 11.13
N GLY A 574 9.57 14.24 11.88
CA GLY A 574 10.25 12.96 11.75
C GLY A 574 10.63 12.39 13.11
N TYR A 575 10.84 11.07 13.14
CA TYR A 575 11.15 10.34 14.37
C TYR A 575 12.31 9.37 14.12
N PHE A 576 13.44 9.60 14.80
CA PHE A 576 14.55 8.69 14.90
C PHE A 576 14.50 7.85 16.19
N ARG A 577 14.88 6.58 16.09
CA ARG A 577 15.16 5.70 17.23
C ARG A 577 16.54 5.09 17.07
N ILE A 578 17.37 5.20 18.10
CA ILE A 578 18.77 4.79 18.10
C ILE A 578 18.96 3.74 19.18
N HIS A 579 19.64 2.65 18.85
CA HIS A 579 20.02 1.58 19.77
C HIS A 579 21.53 1.55 19.87
N PHE A 580 22.06 1.89 21.03
CA PHE A 580 23.49 1.87 21.30
C PHE A 580 23.91 0.51 21.87
N LYS A 581 25.00 -0.06 21.36
CA LYS A 581 25.48 -1.39 21.79
C LYS A 581 26.60 -1.31 22.82
N GLU A 582 27.56 -0.44 22.59
CA GLU A 582 28.76 -0.34 23.40
C GLU A 582 28.54 0.47 24.69
N GLU A 583 29.41 0.32 25.68
CA GLU A 583 29.41 1.11 26.92
C GLU A 583 30.46 2.23 26.85
N VAL A 584 30.34 3.03 25.80
CA VAL A 584 31.19 4.19 25.51
C VAL A 584 30.36 5.46 25.55
N ASP A 585 30.98 6.64 25.56
CA ASP A 585 30.20 7.87 25.55
C ASP A 585 29.47 8.03 24.21
N HIS A 586 28.16 8.25 24.27
CA HIS A 586 27.31 8.46 23.09
C HIS A 586 26.95 9.94 22.91
N TYR A 587 26.78 10.34 21.66
CA TYR A 587 26.50 11.71 21.24
C TYR A 587 25.44 11.76 20.15
N LEU A 588 24.62 12.81 20.17
CA LEU A 588 23.83 13.23 19.02
C LEU A 588 24.58 14.39 18.34
N ARG A 589 25.10 14.15 17.14
CA ARG A 589 25.79 15.15 16.33
C ARG A 589 24.81 15.85 15.41
N PHE A 590 24.74 17.17 15.53
CA PHE A 590 23.98 18.04 14.65
C PHE A 590 24.90 19.01 13.91
N GLY A 591 24.49 19.40 12.70
CA GLY A 591 25.19 20.39 11.90
C GLY A 591 24.26 21.09 10.91
N ILE A 592 24.77 22.11 10.23
CA ILE A 592 24.11 22.76 9.10
C ILE A 592 24.93 22.55 7.81
N PHE A 593 24.27 22.53 6.66
CA PHE A 593 24.88 22.33 5.34
C PHE A 593 25.23 23.64 4.61
N ASN A 594 24.51 24.73 4.86
CA ASN A 594 24.50 25.95 4.05
C ASN A 594 25.33 27.09 4.66
N GLY A 595 26.12 26.81 5.70
CA GLY A 595 27.17 27.71 6.22
C GLY A 595 26.70 28.93 7.02
N LYS A 596 25.37 29.11 7.19
CA LYS A 596 24.78 30.13 8.05
C LYS A 596 23.60 29.57 8.81
N GLY A 597 23.60 29.74 10.11
CA GLY A 597 22.58 29.19 10.99
C GLY A 597 23.14 29.01 12.40
N GLU A 598 22.30 28.50 13.28
CA GLU A 598 22.72 28.10 14.62
C GLU A 598 21.89 26.91 15.07
N ILE A 599 22.52 26.06 15.88
CA ILE A 599 21.86 24.95 16.57
C ILE A 599 22.09 25.11 18.06
N SER A 600 21.08 24.78 18.86
CA SER A 600 21.15 24.83 20.30
C SER A 600 20.41 23.66 20.93
N VAL A 601 20.81 23.32 22.16
CA VAL A 601 20.12 22.33 23.00
C VAL A 601 20.06 22.83 24.44
N ASP A 602 18.90 22.69 25.08
CA ASP A 602 18.72 23.03 26.49
C ASP A 602 19.08 21.88 27.46
N ASN A 603 18.86 22.05 28.77
CA ASN A 603 19.13 21.00 29.77
C ASN A 603 18.10 19.87 29.73
N ALA A 604 16.93 20.11 29.17
CA ALA A 604 15.81 19.18 29.13
C ALA A 604 15.78 18.32 27.86
N GLY A 605 16.78 18.47 26.98
CA GLY A 605 16.86 17.70 25.73
C GLY A 605 16.04 18.29 24.59
N ALA A 606 15.63 19.57 24.68
CA ALA A 606 15.00 20.26 23.57
C ALA A 606 16.06 20.91 22.68
N PHE A 607 16.09 20.48 21.41
CA PHE A 607 16.92 21.02 20.34
C PHE A 607 16.14 22.04 19.53
N SER A 608 16.80 23.10 19.12
CA SER A 608 16.23 24.06 18.18
C SER A 608 17.31 24.78 17.39
N GLY A 609 16.96 25.23 16.20
CA GLY A 609 17.88 25.96 15.37
C GLY A 609 17.24 26.48 14.10
N PHE A 610 18.04 27.22 13.34
CA PHE A 610 17.70 27.65 12.00
C PHE A 610 18.90 27.51 11.08
N GLU A 611 18.61 27.39 9.80
CA GLU A 611 19.59 27.36 8.72
C GLU A 611 19.13 28.29 7.61
N GLU A 612 20.04 29.12 7.08
CA GLU A 612 19.76 30.01 5.95
C GLU A 612 20.10 29.29 4.65
N ILE A 613 19.12 29.17 3.76
CA ILE A 613 19.23 28.47 2.48
C ILE A 613 18.81 29.46 1.39
N GLU A 614 19.76 29.86 0.54
CA GLU A 614 19.53 30.82 -0.56
C GLU A 614 18.72 32.07 -0.15
N GLY A 615 18.93 32.59 1.06
CA GLY A 615 18.31 33.83 1.56
C GLY A 615 17.00 33.65 2.33
N ILE A 616 16.45 32.43 2.42
CA ILE A 616 15.34 32.10 3.32
C ILE A 616 15.83 31.34 4.55
N ARG A 617 15.00 31.21 5.59
CA ARG A 617 15.32 30.40 6.77
C ARG A 617 14.41 29.18 6.86
N ILE A 618 15.02 28.03 7.12
CA ILE A 618 14.33 26.85 7.63
C ILE A 618 14.64 26.72 9.12
N PHE A 619 13.65 26.34 9.90
CA PHE A 619 13.72 26.17 11.35
C PHE A 619 13.45 24.72 11.71
N PHE A 620 14.05 24.24 12.79
CA PHE A 620 13.65 22.97 13.40
C PHE A 620 13.48 23.12 14.91
N TYR A 621 12.62 22.26 15.45
CA TYR A 621 12.49 22.01 16.88
C TYR A 621 12.42 20.50 17.08
N GLY A 622 13.22 19.97 17.99
CA GLY A 622 13.19 18.55 18.33
C GLY A 622 13.36 18.30 19.80
N VAL A 623 12.99 17.12 20.24
CA VAL A 623 13.16 16.65 21.61
C VAL A 623 13.77 15.26 21.58
N THR A 624 14.62 14.98 22.56
CA THR A 624 15.13 13.64 22.85
C THR A 624 14.59 13.15 24.20
N ASP A 625 14.45 11.84 24.37
CA ASP A 625 14.12 11.21 25.65
C ASP A 625 15.36 11.01 26.56
N ALA A 626 16.56 11.27 26.05
CA ALA A 626 17.81 11.18 26.79
C ALA A 626 18.21 12.48 27.49
N ALA A 627 18.80 12.38 28.68
CA ALA A 627 19.38 13.54 29.37
C ALA A 627 20.65 14.03 28.66
N ILE A 628 20.81 15.36 28.55
CA ILE A 628 22.02 15.96 27.96
C ILE A 628 23.07 16.17 29.05
N VAL A 629 24.16 15.41 28.98
CA VAL A 629 25.27 15.42 29.95
C VAL A 629 26.33 16.43 29.55
N THR A 630 26.65 16.54 28.25
CA THR A 630 27.67 17.46 27.75
C THR A 630 27.20 18.17 26.48
N ARG A 631 27.78 19.35 26.24
CA ARG A 631 27.52 20.18 25.06
C ARG A 631 28.84 20.73 24.54
N GLU A 632 29.15 20.41 23.30
CA GLU A 632 30.34 20.92 22.63
C GLU A 632 29.93 21.53 21.29
N TYR A 633 30.43 22.73 20.99
CA TYR A 633 30.29 23.36 19.68
C TYR A 633 31.64 23.32 18.98
N LEU A 634 31.66 22.92 17.70
CA LEU A 634 32.90 22.90 16.91
C LEU A 634 33.54 24.28 16.84
N ASN A 635 32.70 25.31 16.67
CA ASN A 635 33.09 26.71 16.78
C ASN A 635 32.09 27.45 17.66
N SER A 636 32.55 27.88 18.84
CA SER A 636 31.73 28.60 19.82
C SER A 636 31.19 29.94 19.33
N ALA A 637 31.79 30.55 18.29
CA ALA A 637 31.37 31.84 17.75
C ALA A 637 30.13 31.75 16.85
N ASP A 638 29.94 30.63 16.14
CA ASP A 638 28.88 30.47 15.13
C ASP A 638 27.86 29.36 15.45
N LYS A 639 28.15 28.46 16.41
CA LYS A 639 27.25 27.38 16.85
C LYS A 639 26.64 26.55 15.72
N MET A 640 27.36 26.40 14.61
CA MET A 640 26.86 25.68 13.41
C MET A 640 26.83 24.15 13.59
N TRP A 641 27.70 23.63 14.45
CA TRP A 641 27.86 22.20 14.71
C TRP A 641 27.83 21.95 16.21
N LEU A 642 27.00 20.99 16.63
CA LEU A 642 26.75 20.65 18.02
C LEU A 642 26.98 19.14 18.24
N LEU A 643 27.76 18.80 19.26
CA LEU A 643 27.78 17.47 19.87
C LEU A 643 27.06 17.56 21.21
N ALA A 644 25.91 16.89 21.31
CA ALA A 644 25.16 16.74 22.55
C ALA A 644 25.43 15.34 23.12
N GLY A 645 26.19 15.27 24.22
CA GLY A 645 26.50 13.99 24.88
C GLY A 645 25.34 13.51 25.73
N ILE A 646 25.00 12.23 25.58
CA ILE A 646 23.86 11.56 26.24
C ILE A 646 24.30 10.47 27.24
N GLY A 647 25.59 10.42 27.54
CA GLY A 647 26.17 9.48 28.51
C GLY A 647 26.36 8.06 27.94
N ARG A 648 27.13 7.25 28.67
CA ARG A 648 27.52 5.88 28.27
C ARG A 648 26.56 4.76 28.65
N GLU A 649 25.57 5.08 29.48
CA GLU A 649 24.58 4.10 29.97
C GLU A 649 23.33 4.07 29.08
N SER A 650 23.20 5.01 28.13
CA SER A 650 22.07 5.13 27.22
C SER A 650 22.05 3.98 26.20
N LYS A 651 21.14 3.01 26.36
CA LYS A 651 21.00 1.86 25.45
C LYS A 651 20.04 2.10 24.28
N GLN A 652 18.99 2.89 24.51
CA GLN A 652 18.02 3.26 23.49
C GLN A 652 17.66 4.74 23.67
N VAL A 653 17.69 5.50 22.58
CA VAL A 653 17.37 6.93 22.56
C VAL A 653 16.43 7.22 21.41
N ALA A 654 15.43 8.04 21.65
CA ALA A 654 14.47 8.51 20.67
C ALA A 654 14.62 10.02 20.47
N PHE A 655 14.65 10.46 19.21
CA PHE A 655 14.68 11.87 18.83
C PHE A 655 13.57 12.14 17.82
N LYS A 656 12.62 13.00 18.19
CA LYS A 656 11.54 13.45 17.29
C LYS A 656 11.65 14.95 17.06
N TYR A 657 11.38 15.38 15.83
CA TYR A 657 11.54 16.77 15.42
C TYR A 657 10.46 17.20 14.43
N GLY A 658 10.18 18.50 14.41
CA GLY A 658 9.40 19.18 13.38
C GLY A 658 10.26 20.21 12.67
N ILE A 659 9.93 20.51 11.41
CA ILE A 659 10.54 21.58 10.62
C ILE A 659 9.50 22.64 10.23
N SER A 660 9.96 23.85 9.91
CA SER A 660 9.12 24.97 9.49
C SER A 660 9.90 25.98 8.65
N PHE A 661 9.24 26.66 7.72
CA PHE A 661 9.79 27.84 7.04
C PHE A 661 9.36 29.16 7.70
N ILE A 662 8.55 29.09 8.76
CA ILE A 662 7.99 30.26 9.46
C ILE A 662 8.80 30.59 10.72
N SER A 663 8.94 29.63 11.65
CA SER A 663 9.63 29.86 12.94
C SER A 663 9.91 28.57 13.70
N ILE A 664 10.74 28.66 14.76
CA ILE A 664 10.95 27.56 15.72
C ILE A 664 9.64 27.18 16.42
N ASP A 665 8.81 28.15 16.81
CA ASP A 665 7.52 27.89 17.47
C ASP A 665 6.55 27.15 16.55
N GLN A 666 6.55 27.49 15.25
CA GLN A 666 5.77 26.75 14.26
C GLN A 666 6.33 25.33 14.06
N ALA A 667 7.65 25.15 13.99
CA ALA A 667 8.27 23.82 13.92
C ALA A 667 7.88 22.95 15.13
N LYS A 668 7.85 23.54 16.33
CA LYS A 668 7.35 22.89 17.56
C LYS A 668 5.87 22.54 17.47
N SER A 669 5.04 23.43 16.95
CA SER A 669 3.60 23.20 16.73
C SER A 669 3.36 22.04 15.76
N ASN A 670 4.11 21.98 14.65
CA ASN A 670 4.07 20.90 13.69
C ASN A 670 4.41 19.56 14.35
N LEU A 671 5.49 19.51 15.13
CA LEU A 671 5.90 18.31 15.88
C LEU A 671 4.81 17.84 16.85
N LEU A 672 4.30 18.73 17.70
CA LEU A 672 3.32 18.36 18.72
C LEU A 672 1.97 17.93 18.12
N ARG A 673 1.64 18.44 16.92
CA ARG A 673 0.44 18.03 16.19
C ARG A 673 0.59 16.66 15.53
N GLU A 674 1.74 16.38 14.94
CA GLU A 674 1.95 15.15 14.15
C GLU A 674 2.47 13.98 14.99
N ILE A 675 3.29 14.24 16.00
CA ILE A 675 3.95 13.24 16.86
C ILE A 675 3.89 13.68 18.34
N PRO A 676 2.70 13.74 18.95
CA PRO A 676 2.55 14.17 20.36
C PRO A 676 3.25 13.20 21.33
N ASP A 677 3.20 11.90 21.05
CA ASP A 677 3.64 10.82 21.93
C ASP A 677 5.03 10.26 21.51
N TRP A 678 5.60 9.37 22.32
CA TRP A 678 6.86 8.66 22.02
C TRP A 678 6.59 7.26 21.43
N ASP A 679 5.71 7.20 20.43
CA ASP A 679 5.31 5.95 19.78
C ASP A 679 5.83 5.90 18.33
N PHE A 680 7.02 5.32 18.18
CA PHE A 680 7.65 5.14 16.87
C PHE A 680 6.86 4.17 15.98
N GLY A 681 6.22 3.16 16.58
CA GLY A 681 5.41 2.17 15.86
C GLY A 681 4.24 2.83 15.14
N LYS A 682 3.48 3.68 15.85
CA LYS A 682 2.36 4.45 15.30
C LYS A 682 2.75 5.37 14.16
N VAL A 683 3.90 6.05 14.25
CA VAL A 683 4.40 6.91 13.16
C VAL A 683 4.74 6.07 11.92
N LYS A 684 5.47 4.96 12.12
CA LYS A 684 5.80 4.01 11.06
C LYS A 684 4.57 3.39 10.39
N GLU A 685 3.59 2.96 11.17
CA GLU A 685 2.34 2.37 10.67
C GLU A 685 1.48 3.38 9.91
N ASN A 686 1.42 4.63 10.39
CA ASN A 686 0.76 5.70 9.65
C ASN A 686 1.43 5.92 8.28
N ALA A 687 2.77 6.01 8.25
CA ALA A 687 3.51 6.18 7.01
C ALA A 687 3.29 4.99 6.04
N TYR A 688 3.29 3.75 6.55
CA TYR A 688 2.94 2.56 5.78
C TYR A 688 1.53 2.66 5.19
N ALA A 689 0.53 3.01 6.00
CA ALA A 689 -0.87 3.05 5.57
C ALA A 689 -1.12 4.13 4.50
N VAL A 690 -0.44 5.29 4.61
CA VAL A 690 -0.51 6.36 3.61
C VAL A 690 0.03 5.88 2.26
N TRP A 691 1.20 5.25 2.26
CA TRP A 691 1.80 4.73 1.02
C TRP A 691 1.04 3.54 0.45
N ASP A 692 0.57 2.61 1.28
CA ASP A 692 -0.19 1.45 0.82
C ASP A 692 -1.46 1.90 0.09
N ARG A 693 -2.19 2.86 0.68
CA ARG A 693 -3.36 3.46 0.03
C ARG A 693 -3.00 4.11 -1.30
N ARG A 694 -1.86 4.80 -1.35
CA ARG A 694 -1.41 5.52 -2.54
C ARG A 694 -1.07 4.58 -3.70
N LEU A 695 -0.27 3.56 -3.43
CA LEU A 695 0.17 2.60 -4.46
C LEU A 695 -0.93 1.59 -4.82
N SER A 696 -1.91 1.37 -3.95
CA SER A 696 -3.07 0.53 -4.24
C SER A 696 -4.06 1.17 -5.21
N GLN A 697 -3.90 2.46 -5.52
CA GLN A 697 -4.72 3.14 -6.53
C GLN A 697 -4.55 2.55 -7.92
N ILE A 698 -3.37 2.01 -8.24
CA ILE A 698 -3.11 1.27 -9.48
C ILE A 698 -2.80 -0.18 -9.16
N LYS A 699 -3.60 -1.09 -9.71
CA LYS A 699 -3.46 -2.54 -9.57
C LYS A 699 -3.05 -3.14 -10.90
N VAL A 700 -2.01 -3.97 -10.90
CA VAL A 700 -1.51 -4.63 -12.11
C VAL A 700 -1.52 -6.16 -11.97
N LYS A 701 -1.81 -6.87 -13.06
CA LYS A 701 -1.61 -8.32 -13.20
C LYS A 701 -0.75 -8.63 -14.42
N GLY A 702 -0.08 -9.78 -14.41
CA GLY A 702 0.95 -10.11 -15.40
C GLY A 702 2.25 -9.33 -15.13
N GLY A 703 3.15 -9.37 -16.11
CA GLY A 703 4.53 -8.88 -15.96
C GLY A 703 5.36 -9.72 -14.98
N THR A 704 6.68 -9.51 -15.01
CA THR A 704 7.62 -10.12 -14.06
C THR A 704 7.63 -9.33 -12.75
N GLU A 705 8.15 -9.93 -11.67
CA GLU A 705 8.32 -9.20 -10.40
C GLU A 705 9.27 -8.01 -10.56
N ALA A 706 10.32 -8.12 -11.38
CA ALA A 706 11.22 -7.02 -11.73
C ALA A 706 10.47 -5.84 -12.38
N GLN A 707 9.58 -6.12 -13.32
CA GLN A 707 8.72 -5.09 -13.94
C GLN A 707 7.78 -4.44 -12.93
N LYS A 708 7.22 -5.20 -11.99
CA LYS A 708 6.41 -4.62 -10.90
C LYS A 708 7.25 -3.75 -9.96
N ARG A 709 8.49 -4.13 -9.67
CA ARG A 709 9.42 -3.32 -8.87
C ARG A 709 9.73 -2.00 -9.54
N VAL A 710 10.11 -2.03 -10.81
CA VAL A 710 10.32 -0.81 -11.62
C VAL A 710 9.06 0.06 -11.61
N PHE A 711 7.89 -0.53 -11.90
CA PHE A 711 6.63 0.20 -11.97
C PHE A 711 6.23 0.88 -10.65
N TYR A 712 6.24 0.13 -9.53
CA TYR A 712 5.83 0.68 -8.24
C TYR A 712 6.87 1.60 -7.63
N THR A 713 8.17 1.41 -7.90
CA THR A 713 9.20 2.40 -7.54
C THR A 713 9.03 3.69 -8.34
N ALA A 714 8.79 3.60 -9.65
CA ALA A 714 8.53 4.78 -10.47
C ALA A 714 7.27 5.52 -9.99
N LEU A 715 6.18 4.79 -9.67
CA LEU A 715 4.97 5.39 -9.10
C LEU A 715 5.24 6.08 -7.76
N TYR A 716 6.08 5.49 -6.91
CA TYR A 716 6.52 6.10 -5.65
C TYR A 716 7.28 7.42 -5.88
N ARG A 717 8.21 7.46 -6.85
CA ARG A 717 9.00 8.65 -7.21
C ARG A 717 8.13 9.81 -7.71
N SER A 718 7.05 9.49 -8.41
CA SER A 718 6.03 10.48 -8.80
C SER A 718 5.33 11.16 -7.61
N TYR A 719 5.62 10.82 -6.36
CA TYR A 719 5.04 11.47 -5.17
C TYR A 719 6.06 12.22 -4.32
N GLU A 720 7.30 12.38 -4.78
CA GLU A 720 8.31 13.19 -4.09
C GLU A 720 8.00 14.69 -4.16
N ARG A 721 7.40 15.14 -5.26
CA ARG A 721 7.15 16.55 -5.62
C ARG A 721 5.79 16.73 -6.31
N MET A 722 5.16 17.89 -6.29
CA MET A 722 5.48 19.09 -5.49
C MET A 722 5.34 18.86 -3.98
N VAL A 723 5.87 19.75 -3.15
CA VAL A 723 5.78 19.69 -1.69
C VAL A 723 4.81 20.74 -1.16
N ASP A 724 3.86 20.32 -0.33
CA ASP A 724 2.98 21.25 0.39
C ASP A 724 3.73 21.87 1.58
N ILE A 725 3.97 23.18 1.52
CA ILE A 725 4.62 23.95 2.60
C ILE A 725 3.63 24.76 3.44
N ASN A 726 2.32 24.53 3.29
CA ASN A 726 1.34 25.06 4.25
C ASN A 726 1.55 24.39 5.61
N GLU A 727 1.62 25.15 6.69
CA GLU A 727 1.88 24.67 8.04
C GLU A 727 0.66 24.86 8.95
N TYR A 728 -0.48 24.32 8.49
CA TYR A 728 -1.77 24.34 9.17
C TYR A 728 -2.37 25.74 9.30
N GLY A 729 -2.67 26.34 8.15
CA GLY A 729 -3.36 27.64 8.06
C GLY A 729 -2.43 28.79 7.71
N HIS A 730 -1.12 28.55 7.58
CA HIS A 730 -0.12 29.57 7.23
C HIS A 730 1.00 28.98 6.38
N TYR A 731 1.59 29.74 5.47
CA TYR A 731 2.82 29.36 4.76
C TYR A 731 3.76 30.55 4.63
N TYR A 732 5.06 30.30 4.58
CA TYR A 732 6.05 31.30 4.18
C TYR A 732 6.22 31.25 2.65
N SER A 733 6.16 32.41 1.99
CA SER A 733 6.45 32.53 0.56
C SER A 733 7.75 33.27 0.32
N ALA A 734 8.68 32.63 -0.39
CA ALA A 734 9.90 33.28 -0.86
C ALA A 734 9.65 34.26 -2.03
N TYR A 735 8.46 34.24 -2.64
CA TYR A 735 8.13 35.11 -3.77
C TYR A 735 7.88 36.56 -3.36
N ASP A 736 7.39 36.79 -2.14
CA ASP A 736 7.26 38.13 -1.55
C ASP A 736 7.92 38.28 -0.16
N ASN A 737 8.58 37.22 0.31
CA ASN A 737 9.26 37.12 1.61
C ASN A 737 8.34 37.38 2.81
N LYS A 738 7.11 36.85 2.77
CA LYS A 738 6.11 37.01 3.84
C LYS A 738 5.46 35.69 4.23
N VAL A 739 4.89 35.70 5.44
CA VAL A 739 4.00 34.65 5.92
C VAL A 739 2.57 35.01 5.54
N HIS A 740 1.86 34.10 4.90
CA HIS A 740 0.49 34.27 4.44
C HIS A 740 -0.45 33.33 5.19
N PRO A 741 -1.59 33.82 5.71
CA PRO A 741 -2.63 32.96 6.25
C PRO A 741 -3.44 32.34 5.10
N SER A 742 -3.60 31.02 5.10
CA SER A 742 -4.42 30.28 4.13
C SER A 742 -4.68 28.85 4.63
N ASP A 743 -5.93 28.39 4.54
CA ASP A 743 -6.27 26.98 4.73
C ASP A 743 -6.07 26.14 3.45
N THR A 744 -5.73 26.78 2.33
CA THR A 744 -5.42 26.09 1.07
C THR A 744 -3.95 25.67 1.04
N PRO A 745 -3.62 24.44 0.58
CA PRO A 745 -2.24 24.01 0.38
C PRO A 745 -1.45 25.01 -0.48
N PHE A 746 -0.16 25.14 -0.19
CA PHE A 746 0.74 25.95 -1.01
C PHE A 746 1.92 25.08 -1.43
N TYR A 747 1.88 24.65 -2.69
CA TYR A 747 2.82 23.71 -3.25
C TYR A 747 4.04 24.42 -3.85
N VAL A 748 5.23 23.90 -3.59
CA VAL A 748 6.52 24.32 -4.19
C VAL A 748 7.34 23.09 -4.61
N ASP A 749 8.56 23.29 -5.09
CA ASP A 749 9.47 22.29 -5.64
C ASP A 749 8.96 21.60 -6.92
N ASN A 750 8.45 22.39 -7.88
CA ASN A 750 8.07 21.90 -9.22
C ASN A 750 9.15 22.25 -10.25
N TRP A 751 9.58 21.29 -11.07
CA TRP A 751 10.49 21.50 -12.19
C TRP A 751 9.71 21.38 -13.51
N ILE A 752 8.94 22.41 -13.84
CA ILE A 752 7.85 22.29 -14.82
C ILE A 752 8.30 22.06 -16.26
N TRP A 753 9.57 22.27 -16.60
CA TRP A 753 10.12 21.90 -17.91
C TRP A 753 10.14 20.38 -18.10
N ASP A 754 10.29 19.64 -16.99
CA ASP A 754 10.29 18.18 -16.98
C ASP A 754 8.89 17.62 -16.73
N THR A 755 8.24 18.10 -15.67
CA THR A 755 7.06 17.43 -15.09
C THR A 755 5.82 17.54 -15.98
N TYR A 756 5.67 18.61 -16.77
CA TYR A 756 4.50 18.82 -17.65
C TYR A 756 4.32 17.71 -18.68
N ILE A 757 5.40 17.00 -19.01
CA ILE A 757 5.43 15.97 -20.06
C ILE A 757 4.69 14.72 -19.63
N ALA A 758 4.83 14.32 -18.36
CA ALA A 758 4.36 13.02 -17.88
C ALA A 758 3.81 13.04 -16.46
N LEU A 759 4.47 13.75 -15.53
CA LEU A 759 4.08 13.77 -14.12
C LEU A 759 2.72 14.46 -13.92
N GLU A 760 2.57 15.68 -14.43
CA GLU A 760 1.29 16.39 -14.30
C GLU A 760 0.16 15.65 -15.06
N PRO A 761 0.36 15.17 -16.31
CA PRO A 761 -0.62 14.32 -16.98
C PRO A 761 -1.04 13.05 -16.21
N LEU A 762 -0.11 12.41 -15.50
CA LEU A 762 -0.39 11.26 -14.63
C LEU A 762 -1.21 11.68 -13.41
N HIS A 763 -0.85 12.78 -12.76
CA HIS A 763 -1.58 13.28 -11.60
C HIS A 763 -2.94 13.87 -11.93
N MET A 764 -3.19 14.35 -13.14
CA MET A 764 -4.56 14.68 -13.57
C MET A 764 -5.46 13.44 -13.65
N ILE A 765 -4.90 12.23 -13.76
CA ILE A 765 -5.65 10.96 -13.64
C ILE A 765 -5.80 10.57 -12.16
N LEU A 766 -4.70 10.62 -11.41
CA LEU A 766 -4.64 10.04 -10.06
C LEU A 766 -5.10 11.00 -8.95
N ASN A 767 -4.84 12.29 -9.09
CA ASN A 767 -4.97 13.35 -8.06
C ASN A 767 -5.44 14.71 -8.64
N PRO A 768 -6.55 14.77 -9.40
CA PRO A 768 -6.96 15.97 -10.11
C PRO A 768 -7.26 17.18 -9.19
N GLU A 769 -7.74 16.95 -7.96
CA GLU A 769 -7.94 18.05 -7.00
C GLU A 769 -6.61 18.65 -6.54
N ARG A 770 -5.58 17.82 -6.34
CA ARG A 770 -4.25 18.30 -5.97
C ARG A 770 -3.61 19.09 -7.10
N GLU A 771 -3.78 18.63 -8.35
CA GLU A 771 -3.31 19.37 -9.53
C GLU A 771 -3.88 20.79 -9.58
N VAL A 772 -5.16 20.95 -9.21
CA VAL A 772 -5.79 22.27 -9.09
C VAL A 772 -5.12 23.10 -7.98
N ASP A 773 -4.85 22.53 -6.81
CA ASP A 773 -4.16 23.23 -5.72
C ASP A 773 -2.73 23.64 -6.10
N GLN A 774 -2.02 22.80 -6.86
CA GLN A 774 -0.69 23.07 -7.40
C GLN A 774 -0.72 24.23 -8.41
N ILE A 775 -1.70 24.25 -9.32
CA ILE A 775 -1.90 25.37 -10.25
C ILE A 775 -2.27 26.66 -9.50
N ASN A 776 -3.15 26.58 -8.51
CA ASN A 776 -3.50 27.72 -7.66
C ASN A 776 -2.27 28.28 -6.93
N SER A 777 -1.31 27.41 -6.55
CA SER A 777 -0.03 27.85 -5.97
C SER A 777 0.80 28.66 -6.97
N TYR A 778 0.88 28.25 -8.25
CA TYR A 778 1.53 29.02 -9.32
C TYR A 778 0.86 30.38 -9.56
N ILE A 779 -0.47 30.43 -9.54
CA ILE A 779 -1.24 31.68 -9.67
C ILE A 779 -0.91 32.62 -8.51
N GLU A 780 -0.81 32.08 -7.29
CA GLU A 780 -0.49 32.87 -6.11
C GLU A 780 0.97 33.35 -6.12
N MET A 781 1.91 32.53 -6.58
CA MET A 781 3.30 32.95 -6.82
C MET A 781 3.37 34.11 -7.82
N TYR A 782 2.53 34.11 -8.86
CA TYR A 782 2.43 35.24 -9.78
C TYR A 782 1.89 36.51 -9.09
N ARG A 783 0.88 36.40 -8.21
CA ARG A 783 0.40 37.55 -7.44
C ARG A 783 1.47 38.13 -6.51
N GLN A 784 2.30 37.25 -5.95
CA GLN A 784 3.30 37.60 -4.94
C GLN A 784 4.62 38.12 -5.57
N GLY A 785 5.13 37.40 -6.58
CA GLY A 785 6.43 37.69 -7.23
C GLY A 785 6.32 38.41 -8.57
N GLY A 786 5.12 38.50 -9.15
CA GLY A 786 4.86 39.22 -10.41
C GLY A 786 5.15 38.44 -11.69
N TYR A 787 5.69 37.23 -11.62
CA TYR A 787 5.93 36.34 -12.77
C TYR A 787 5.45 34.93 -12.42
N ILE A 788 4.98 34.19 -13.41
CA ILE A 788 4.76 32.75 -13.23
C ILE A 788 6.15 32.09 -13.17
N PRO A 789 6.47 31.28 -12.15
CA PRO A 789 7.78 30.65 -12.04
C PRO A 789 7.99 29.58 -13.10
N SER A 790 9.26 29.33 -13.42
CA SER A 790 9.65 28.17 -14.22
C SER A 790 9.85 26.99 -13.29
N PHE A 791 10.93 26.94 -12.51
CA PHE A 791 11.05 25.95 -11.43
C PHE A 791 10.69 26.61 -10.11
N ALA A 792 9.46 26.36 -9.67
CA ALA A 792 8.96 26.91 -8.43
C ALA A 792 9.63 26.21 -7.24
N LEU A 793 10.67 26.79 -6.63
CA LEU A 793 11.33 26.20 -5.46
C LEU A 793 10.82 26.82 -4.17
N VAL A 794 11.18 26.18 -3.05
CA VAL A 794 10.96 26.73 -1.70
C VAL A 794 11.66 28.09 -1.55
N THR A 795 12.82 28.28 -2.19
CA THR A 795 13.64 29.50 -2.13
C THR A 795 13.20 30.59 -3.12
N GLY A 796 12.11 30.35 -3.87
CA GLY A 796 11.60 31.23 -4.93
C GLY A 796 11.75 30.59 -6.30
N ASP A 797 11.58 31.38 -7.36
CA ASP A 797 11.77 30.90 -8.72
C ASP A 797 13.26 30.62 -8.98
N TRP A 798 13.57 29.38 -9.38
CA TRP A 798 14.82 29.06 -10.03
C TRP A 798 14.52 28.96 -11.52
N PRO A 799 14.81 29.99 -12.32
CA PRO A 799 14.20 30.16 -13.64
C PRO A 799 14.82 29.26 -14.73
N ALA A 800 15.29 28.07 -14.35
CA ALA A 800 15.52 26.94 -15.22
C ALA A 800 14.17 26.47 -15.84
N MET A 801 14.07 25.98 -17.07
CA MET A 801 15.05 25.88 -18.14
C MET A 801 14.71 26.92 -19.23
N THR A 802 14.04 26.49 -20.31
CA THR A 802 13.53 27.35 -21.39
C THR A 802 12.01 27.25 -21.49
N GLY A 803 11.38 28.15 -22.27
CA GLY A 803 9.94 28.11 -22.55
C GLY A 803 9.04 28.50 -21.38
N ASN A 804 7.73 28.51 -21.63
CA ASN A 804 6.69 28.85 -20.64
C ASN A 804 5.75 27.65 -20.44
N PHE A 805 6.30 26.54 -19.96
CA PHE A 805 5.59 25.25 -19.87
C PHE A 805 4.49 25.19 -18.81
N ALA A 806 4.42 26.18 -17.91
CA ALA A 806 3.22 26.41 -17.10
C ALA A 806 1.97 26.63 -17.98
N ALA A 807 2.13 27.22 -19.18
CA ALA A 807 1.03 27.34 -20.14
C ALA A 807 0.52 25.98 -20.63
N ALA A 808 1.43 25.03 -20.88
CA ALA A 808 1.07 23.68 -21.31
C ALA A 808 0.33 22.93 -20.20
N TRP A 809 0.84 23.00 -18.97
CA TRP A 809 0.21 22.37 -17.80
C TRP A 809 -1.19 22.93 -17.52
N ILE A 810 -1.35 24.26 -17.48
CA ILE A 810 -2.63 24.92 -17.19
C ILE A 810 -3.65 24.68 -18.32
N ALA A 811 -3.21 24.73 -19.58
CA ALA A 811 -4.07 24.37 -20.71
C ALA A 811 -4.53 22.91 -20.62
N ASP A 812 -3.61 21.98 -20.33
CA ASP A 812 -3.94 20.57 -20.20
C ASP A 812 -4.97 20.31 -19.10
N ALA A 813 -4.78 20.90 -17.92
CA ALA A 813 -5.74 20.84 -16.82
C ALA A 813 -7.13 21.36 -17.25
N TRP A 814 -7.16 22.54 -17.88
CA TRP A 814 -8.41 23.18 -18.32
C TRP A 814 -9.19 22.32 -19.32
N PHE A 815 -8.51 21.80 -20.34
CA PHE A 815 -9.13 20.98 -21.39
C PHE A 815 -9.45 19.55 -20.95
N LYS A 816 -8.89 19.08 -19.83
CA LYS A 816 -9.31 17.86 -19.12
C LYS A 816 -10.47 18.09 -18.14
N GLY A 817 -10.90 19.34 -17.96
CA GLY A 817 -12.06 19.69 -17.13
C GLY A 817 -11.73 20.09 -15.69
N LEU A 818 -10.45 20.23 -15.34
CA LEU A 818 -10.02 20.77 -14.04
C LEU A 818 -10.11 22.29 -14.13
N ARG A 819 -11.21 22.87 -13.64
CA ARG A 819 -11.55 24.29 -13.84
C ARG A 819 -11.62 25.11 -12.55
N ASN A 820 -11.27 24.52 -11.42
CA ASN A 820 -11.40 25.13 -10.10
C ASN A 820 -10.20 26.03 -9.74
N PHE A 821 -9.75 26.85 -10.68
CA PHE A 821 -8.70 27.85 -10.49
C PHE A 821 -9.03 29.12 -11.29
N ASP A 822 -8.41 30.23 -10.91
CA ASP A 822 -8.60 31.53 -11.55
C ASP A 822 -7.89 31.59 -12.91
N LEU A 823 -8.55 31.09 -13.96
CA LEU A 823 -8.01 31.05 -15.32
C LEU A 823 -7.61 32.45 -15.81
N LYS A 824 -8.35 33.50 -15.42
CA LYS A 824 -8.04 34.85 -15.87
C LYS A 824 -6.69 35.32 -15.33
N THR A 825 -6.47 35.19 -14.01
CA THR A 825 -5.17 35.56 -13.41
C THR A 825 -4.05 34.65 -13.94
N ALA A 826 -4.31 33.35 -14.11
CA ALA A 826 -3.35 32.44 -14.72
C ALA A 826 -2.93 32.93 -16.12
N TYR A 827 -3.92 33.23 -16.98
CA TYR A 827 -3.69 33.74 -18.33
C TYR A 827 -2.91 35.06 -18.32
N GLU A 828 -3.25 36.01 -17.45
CA GLU A 828 -2.52 37.28 -17.31
C GLU A 828 -1.03 37.05 -17.03
N GLY A 829 -0.70 36.11 -16.13
CA GLY A 829 0.67 35.72 -15.84
C GLY A 829 1.39 35.05 -17.01
N LEU A 830 0.73 34.08 -17.66
CA LEU A 830 1.30 33.38 -18.82
C LEU A 830 1.56 34.31 -20.00
N ARG A 831 0.60 35.19 -20.29
CA ARG A 831 0.72 36.24 -21.31
C ARG A 831 1.89 37.18 -21.00
N LYS A 832 2.01 37.63 -19.75
CA LYS A 832 3.12 38.48 -19.31
C LYS A 832 4.47 37.78 -19.52
N ASN A 833 4.59 36.51 -19.12
CA ASN A 833 5.81 35.73 -19.34
C ASN A 833 6.18 35.60 -20.83
N SER A 834 5.21 35.53 -21.75
CA SER A 834 5.49 35.41 -23.19
C SER A 834 5.80 36.75 -23.89
N LEU A 835 5.16 37.85 -23.47
CA LEU A 835 5.24 39.14 -24.19
C LEU A 835 6.11 40.20 -23.49
N ASP A 836 6.15 40.19 -22.16
CA ASP A 836 6.71 41.28 -21.35
C ASP A 836 7.93 40.82 -20.53
N ALA A 837 8.18 39.52 -20.45
CA ALA A 837 9.33 38.92 -19.77
C ALA A 837 10.42 38.47 -20.75
N THR A 838 11.60 38.17 -20.20
CA THR A 838 12.70 37.59 -20.97
C THR A 838 12.47 36.12 -21.28
N LEU A 839 12.79 35.70 -22.50
CA LEU A 839 12.77 34.31 -22.99
C LEU A 839 14.17 33.66 -22.91
N ILE A 840 15.15 34.38 -22.36
CA ILE A 840 16.52 33.89 -22.18
C ILE A 840 16.48 32.68 -21.22
N PRO A 841 17.11 31.55 -21.56
CA PRO A 841 17.22 30.39 -20.67
C PRO A 841 17.75 30.79 -19.29
N TRP A 842 17.25 30.16 -18.22
CA TRP A 842 17.75 30.37 -16.86
C TRP A 842 17.55 31.79 -16.30
N ARG A 843 16.59 32.54 -16.84
CA ARG A 843 16.25 33.90 -16.43
C ARG A 843 14.74 34.10 -16.42
N ASN A 844 14.26 34.80 -15.41
CA ASN A 844 12.91 35.34 -15.37
C ASN A 844 13.00 36.80 -14.91
N GLY A 845 12.21 37.68 -15.52
CA GLY A 845 12.36 39.13 -15.36
C GLY A 845 12.02 39.91 -16.62
N PRO A 846 12.35 41.22 -16.68
CA PRO A 846 11.94 42.09 -17.79
C PRO A 846 12.57 41.65 -19.12
N LYS A 847 11.82 41.85 -20.21
CA LYS A 847 12.30 41.61 -21.57
C LYS A 847 13.60 42.36 -21.91
N THR A 848 14.33 41.80 -22.86
CA THR A 848 15.61 42.28 -23.39
C THR A 848 15.52 42.52 -24.90
N ILE A 849 16.62 43.00 -25.50
CA ILE A 849 16.71 43.20 -26.95
C ILE A 849 16.54 41.90 -27.76
N LEU A 850 16.84 40.74 -27.18
CA LEU A 850 16.62 39.45 -27.84
C LEU A 850 15.13 39.09 -27.91
N ASP A 851 14.38 39.49 -26.89
CA ASP A 851 12.94 39.24 -26.79
C ASP A 851 12.17 40.18 -27.73
N ASP A 852 12.60 41.44 -27.83
CA ASP A 852 12.11 42.36 -28.86
C ASP A 852 12.39 41.82 -30.27
N PHE A 853 13.60 41.30 -30.51
CA PHE A 853 13.92 40.63 -31.78
C PHE A 853 13.02 39.42 -32.05
N TYR A 854 12.81 38.54 -31.05
CA TYR A 854 11.94 37.37 -31.17
C TYR A 854 10.52 37.79 -31.54
N ASN A 855 9.99 38.81 -30.85
CA ASN A 855 8.63 39.32 -31.08
C ASN A 855 8.47 39.91 -32.50
N GLU A 856 9.51 40.52 -33.06
CA GLU A 856 9.49 41.10 -34.41
C GLU A 856 9.75 40.09 -35.53
N ASN A 857 10.62 39.10 -35.30
CA ASN A 857 11.17 38.22 -36.35
C ASN A 857 10.71 36.76 -36.25
N GLY A 858 10.10 36.36 -35.13
CA GLY A 858 9.54 35.03 -34.92
C GLY A 858 10.58 33.93 -34.67
N TYR A 859 11.80 34.26 -34.24
CA TYR A 859 12.79 33.28 -33.78
C TYR A 859 13.86 33.95 -32.89
N MET A 860 14.45 33.18 -31.98
CA MET A 860 15.58 33.64 -31.15
C MET A 860 16.86 33.57 -32.01
N PRO A 861 17.67 34.64 -32.15
CA PRO A 861 18.83 34.62 -33.02
C PRO A 861 20.01 33.92 -32.33
N GLY A 862 20.59 32.93 -33.01
CA GLY A 862 21.86 32.30 -32.62
C GLY A 862 23.07 33.20 -32.92
N LEU A 863 24.23 32.78 -32.44
CA LEU A 863 25.53 33.42 -32.69
C LEU A 863 26.38 32.55 -33.60
N ALA A 864 27.08 33.13 -34.57
CA ALA A 864 27.99 32.37 -35.41
C ALA A 864 29.17 31.80 -34.58
N PRO A 865 29.81 30.69 -34.99
CA PRO A 865 30.97 30.15 -34.28
C PRO A 865 32.06 31.20 -34.06
N GLY A 866 32.40 31.44 -32.78
CA GLY A 866 33.40 32.43 -32.37
C GLY A 866 32.89 33.88 -32.24
N GLU A 867 31.64 34.16 -32.58
CA GLU A 867 30.98 35.42 -32.27
C GLU A 867 30.78 35.56 -30.76
N LYS A 868 30.97 36.78 -30.24
CA LYS A 868 30.84 37.05 -28.80
C LYS A 868 29.40 37.38 -28.46
N GLU A 869 28.96 36.87 -27.31
CA GLU A 869 27.69 37.28 -26.72
C GLU A 869 27.72 38.78 -26.36
N SER A 870 26.70 39.50 -26.83
CA SER A 870 26.55 40.95 -26.66
C SER A 870 25.51 41.33 -25.61
N VAL A 871 24.68 40.38 -25.16
CA VAL A 871 23.59 40.61 -24.22
C VAL A 871 23.99 40.07 -22.85
N ALA A 872 24.24 40.99 -21.90
CA ALA A 872 24.80 40.67 -20.59
C ALA A 872 23.91 39.74 -19.72
N ALA A 873 22.62 39.62 -20.03
CA ALA A 873 21.71 38.73 -19.31
C ALA A 873 21.92 37.24 -19.65
N VAL A 874 22.48 36.95 -20.83
CA VAL A 874 22.76 35.59 -21.31
C VAL A 874 23.98 35.03 -20.59
N ASP A 875 23.90 33.77 -20.16
CA ASP A 875 25.06 33.06 -19.62
C ASP A 875 26.07 32.79 -20.74
N THR A 876 27.31 33.25 -20.57
CA THR A 876 28.33 33.15 -21.62
C THR A 876 29.20 31.90 -21.53
N VAL A 877 28.99 31.05 -20.53
CA VAL A 877 29.90 29.94 -20.19
C VAL A 877 29.30 28.61 -20.60
N TRP A 878 28.12 28.30 -20.06
CA TRP A 878 27.50 26.99 -20.15
C TRP A 878 26.14 27.05 -20.83
N GLU A 879 25.23 27.91 -20.38
CA GLU A 879 23.83 27.85 -20.82
C GLU A 879 23.58 28.55 -22.15
N LYS A 880 24.25 29.68 -22.45
CA LYS A 880 24.17 30.38 -23.75
C LYS A 880 22.72 30.68 -24.17
N ARG A 881 22.48 30.92 -25.48
CA ARG A 881 21.17 31.37 -26.00
C ARG A 881 20.17 30.24 -26.24
N GLN A 882 20.63 29.02 -26.55
CA GLN A 882 19.78 27.88 -26.87
C GLN A 882 18.70 28.22 -27.92
N SER A 883 19.11 28.97 -28.95
CA SER A 883 18.20 29.72 -29.83
C SER A 883 17.12 28.89 -30.53
N VAL A 884 17.43 27.65 -30.91
CA VAL A 884 16.47 26.75 -31.53
C VAL A 884 15.47 26.24 -30.49
N SER A 885 15.95 25.74 -29.36
CA SER A 885 15.10 25.22 -28.28
C SER A 885 14.18 26.29 -27.68
N VAL A 886 14.68 27.51 -27.49
CA VAL A 886 13.84 28.65 -27.05
C VAL A 886 12.73 28.93 -28.07
N THR A 887 13.04 28.85 -29.36
CA THR A 887 12.04 29.11 -30.42
C THR A 887 10.97 28.00 -30.48
N THR A 888 11.36 26.73 -30.40
CA THR A 888 10.40 25.61 -30.42
C THR A 888 9.56 25.56 -29.15
N ALA A 889 10.17 25.72 -27.98
CA ALA A 889 9.48 25.74 -26.70
C ALA A 889 8.43 26.86 -26.61
N ASN A 890 8.78 28.08 -27.06
CA ASN A 890 7.82 29.19 -27.08
C ASN A 890 6.75 29.05 -28.16
N SER A 891 7.05 28.40 -29.29
CA SER A 891 6.02 28.07 -30.29
C SER A 891 4.91 27.19 -29.68
N TYR A 892 5.31 26.18 -28.90
CA TYR A 892 4.36 25.31 -28.21
C TYR A 892 3.66 26.01 -27.03
N SER A 893 4.40 26.80 -26.25
CA SER A 893 3.82 27.57 -25.13
C SER A 893 2.78 28.58 -25.63
N ASP A 894 3.08 29.30 -26.72
CA ASP A 894 2.17 30.26 -27.33
C ASP A 894 0.93 29.58 -27.94
N TRP A 895 1.06 28.37 -28.49
CA TRP A 895 -0.11 27.58 -28.86
C TRP A 895 -1.05 27.34 -27.66
N CYS A 896 -0.50 26.95 -26.51
CA CYS A 896 -1.29 26.73 -25.29
C CYS A 896 -1.96 28.04 -24.83
N ILE A 897 -1.23 29.16 -24.85
CA ILE A 897 -1.77 30.48 -24.50
C ILE A 897 -2.89 30.89 -25.48
N ALA A 898 -2.76 30.58 -26.78
CA ALA A 898 -3.81 30.84 -27.76
C ALA A 898 -5.10 30.06 -27.47
N GLN A 899 -4.97 28.79 -27.03
CA GLN A 899 -6.12 27.99 -26.63
C GLN A 899 -6.82 28.60 -25.41
N LEU A 900 -6.06 28.98 -24.38
CA LEU A 900 -6.61 29.63 -23.18
C LEU A 900 -7.23 31.01 -23.47
N ALA A 901 -6.62 31.80 -24.35
CA ALA A 901 -7.18 33.08 -24.81
C ALA A 901 -8.55 32.89 -25.49
N SER A 902 -8.68 31.81 -26.27
CA SER A 902 -9.94 31.45 -26.94
C SER A 902 -11.03 31.12 -25.92
N GLU A 903 -10.71 30.36 -24.88
CA GLU A 903 -11.63 30.05 -23.77
C GLU A 903 -12.08 31.31 -23.00
N LEU A 904 -11.22 32.32 -22.91
CA LEU A 904 -11.53 33.63 -22.30
C LEU A 904 -12.20 34.61 -23.28
N ASN A 905 -12.45 34.20 -24.53
CA ASN A 905 -13.00 35.04 -25.61
C ASN A 905 -12.13 36.27 -25.94
N LEU A 906 -10.80 36.18 -25.78
CA LEU A 906 -9.82 37.21 -26.10
C LEU A 906 -9.36 37.04 -27.56
N THR A 907 -10.22 37.39 -28.53
CA THR A 907 -10.02 37.05 -29.95
C THR A 907 -8.74 37.61 -30.57
N GLU A 908 -8.34 38.84 -30.22
CA GLU A 908 -7.11 39.45 -30.75
C GLU A 908 -5.86 38.76 -30.22
N GLU A 909 -5.85 38.41 -28.92
CA GLU A 909 -4.73 37.71 -28.31
C GLU A 909 -4.66 36.26 -28.78
N ALA A 910 -5.81 35.58 -28.93
CA ALA A 910 -5.87 34.24 -29.52
C ALA A 910 -5.28 34.21 -30.93
N ALA A 911 -5.55 35.22 -31.77
CA ALA A 911 -4.97 35.34 -33.11
C ALA A 911 -3.46 35.58 -33.06
N LEU A 912 -2.99 36.51 -32.20
CA LEU A 912 -1.58 36.80 -32.00
C LEU A 912 -0.78 35.54 -31.61
N PHE A 913 -1.24 34.83 -30.58
CA PHE A 913 -0.55 33.65 -30.08
C PHE A 913 -0.66 32.47 -31.05
N THR A 914 -1.73 32.38 -31.85
CA THR A 914 -1.83 31.39 -32.94
C THR A 914 -0.76 31.65 -34.01
N GLU A 915 -0.54 32.91 -34.41
CA GLU A 915 0.52 33.26 -35.36
C GLU A 915 1.90 32.89 -34.80
N ARG A 916 2.18 33.29 -33.56
CA ARG A 916 3.45 32.98 -32.88
C ARG A 916 3.67 31.49 -32.68
N SER A 917 2.62 30.70 -32.53
CA SER A 917 2.75 29.24 -32.43
C SER A 917 3.37 28.59 -33.67
N ALA A 918 3.37 29.29 -34.82
CA ALA A 918 4.00 28.83 -36.05
C ALA A 918 5.50 29.23 -36.17
N ASN A 919 6.08 29.91 -35.18
CA ASN A 919 7.45 30.42 -35.22
C ASN A 919 8.52 29.35 -35.46
N TYR A 920 8.29 28.10 -35.05
CA TYR A 920 9.18 26.98 -35.34
C TYR A 920 9.47 26.83 -36.86
N LYS A 921 8.53 27.23 -37.73
CA LYS A 921 8.70 27.19 -39.20
C LYS A 921 9.84 28.08 -39.68
N ASN A 922 10.17 29.14 -38.92
CA ASN A 922 11.25 30.07 -39.27
C ASN A 922 12.65 29.43 -39.16
N LEU A 923 12.79 28.36 -38.38
CA LEU A 923 14.05 27.65 -38.16
C LEU A 923 14.12 26.28 -38.84
N PHE A 924 13.04 25.79 -39.45
CA PHE A 924 13.10 24.53 -40.20
C PHE A 924 13.75 24.76 -41.57
N ARG A 925 14.90 24.14 -41.79
CA ARG A 925 15.66 24.27 -43.03
C ARG A 925 15.39 23.10 -43.96
N THR A 926 14.49 23.29 -44.94
CA THR A 926 13.98 22.21 -45.80
C THR A 926 15.05 21.46 -46.60
N ASP A 927 16.12 22.13 -47.08
CA ASP A 927 17.22 21.47 -47.82
C ASP A 927 18.07 20.53 -46.93
N LYS A 928 18.06 20.75 -45.62
CA LYS A 928 18.71 19.89 -44.62
C LYS A 928 17.70 18.94 -43.96
N GLY A 929 16.43 19.33 -43.92
CA GLY A 929 15.34 18.64 -43.24
C GLY A 929 15.42 18.69 -41.71
N PHE A 930 16.13 19.67 -41.14
CA PHE A 930 16.31 19.82 -39.70
C PHE A 930 15.94 21.23 -39.22
N MET A 931 15.58 21.37 -37.94
CA MET A 931 15.71 22.64 -37.24
C MET A 931 17.17 23.11 -37.29
N TRP A 932 17.39 24.33 -37.76
CA TRP A 932 18.71 24.88 -38.02
C TRP A 932 18.80 26.31 -37.47
N PRO A 933 19.87 26.67 -36.76
CA PRO A 933 19.97 28.00 -36.17
C PRO A 933 20.18 29.08 -37.24
N LYS A 934 19.57 30.25 -37.01
CA LYS A 934 19.75 31.48 -37.79
C LYS A 934 20.37 32.58 -36.93
N ASP A 935 21.16 33.44 -37.54
CA ASP A 935 21.65 34.65 -36.91
C ASP A 935 20.61 35.79 -36.95
N SER A 936 20.95 36.95 -36.38
CA SER A 936 20.08 38.13 -36.35
C SER A 936 19.88 38.81 -37.71
N ARG A 937 20.58 38.39 -38.76
CA ARG A 937 20.40 38.87 -40.14
C ARG A 937 19.45 37.98 -40.95
N GLY A 938 19.01 36.85 -40.39
CA GLY A 938 18.18 35.87 -41.08
C GLY A 938 18.98 34.79 -41.82
N GLU A 939 20.31 34.79 -41.71
CA GLU A 939 21.17 33.84 -42.40
C GLU A 939 21.33 32.56 -41.57
N TRP A 940 21.38 31.41 -42.25
CA TRP A 940 21.64 30.12 -41.61
C TRP A 940 23.08 30.06 -41.10
N ILE A 941 23.28 29.58 -39.86
CA ILE A 941 24.61 29.49 -39.27
C ILE A 941 25.37 28.29 -39.86
N GLU A 942 26.59 28.53 -40.31
CA GLU A 942 27.51 27.54 -40.89
C GLU A 942 28.97 27.82 -40.45
N PRO A 943 29.84 26.80 -40.31
CA PRO A 943 29.54 25.38 -40.42
C PRO A 943 28.75 24.88 -39.20
N TYR A 944 27.78 24.00 -39.42
CA TYR A 944 26.98 23.40 -38.37
C TYR A 944 26.77 21.89 -38.61
N ASP A 945 26.97 21.08 -37.57
CA ASP A 945 26.71 19.64 -37.57
C ASP A 945 25.55 19.31 -36.60
N PRO A 946 24.43 18.74 -37.09
CA PRO A 946 23.24 18.47 -36.28
C PRO A 946 23.45 17.46 -35.15
N ARG A 947 24.57 16.73 -35.15
CA ARG A 947 24.87 15.73 -34.13
C ARG A 947 25.52 16.30 -32.87
N PHE A 948 26.19 17.45 -32.96
CA PHE A 948 27.14 17.89 -31.93
C PHE A 948 26.81 19.21 -31.26
N ALA A 949 26.06 20.08 -31.94
CA ALA A 949 25.73 21.37 -31.35
C ALA A 949 24.78 21.19 -30.15
N GLY A 950 25.21 21.65 -28.98
CA GLY A 950 24.45 21.61 -27.72
C GLY A 950 23.98 23.00 -27.37
N ARG A 951 24.29 23.43 -26.14
CA ARG A 951 23.78 24.65 -25.49
C ARG A 951 23.98 25.95 -26.29
N GLU A 952 24.86 25.99 -27.30
CA GLU A 952 24.89 27.10 -28.27
C GLU A 952 23.51 27.40 -28.89
N TYR A 953 22.78 26.35 -29.27
CA TYR A 953 21.50 26.46 -29.97
C TYR A 953 20.42 25.52 -29.45
N PHE A 954 20.78 24.46 -28.71
CA PHE A 954 19.88 23.42 -28.23
C PHE A 954 20.04 23.18 -26.72
N THR A 955 18.94 23.04 -25.99
CA THR A 955 18.95 22.71 -24.56
C THR A 955 19.26 21.22 -24.38
N GLU A 956 20.38 20.87 -23.76
CA GLU A 956 20.76 19.50 -23.28
C GLU A 956 20.94 18.39 -24.33
N ASN A 957 20.40 18.58 -25.52
CA ASN A 957 20.44 17.65 -26.62
C ASN A 957 20.90 18.35 -27.90
N ASN A 958 20.72 17.71 -29.04
CA ASN A 958 21.11 18.21 -30.35
C ASN A 958 19.91 18.34 -31.30
N ALA A 959 20.17 18.70 -32.56
CA ALA A 959 19.13 18.87 -33.56
C ALA A 959 18.37 17.58 -33.88
N TYR A 960 18.93 16.38 -33.68
CA TYR A 960 18.20 15.13 -33.94
C TYR A 960 17.01 14.96 -33.01
N ILE A 961 17.14 15.35 -31.75
CA ILE A 961 16.06 15.31 -30.75
C ILE A 961 15.09 16.47 -30.98
N TYR A 962 15.60 17.71 -31.04
CA TYR A 962 14.76 18.91 -31.19
C TYR A 962 14.04 19.02 -32.53
N ASN A 963 14.42 18.22 -33.54
CA ASN A 963 13.66 18.16 -34.79
C ASN A 963 12.21 17.69 -34.61
N TRP A 964 11.91 17.06 -33.47
CA TRP A 964 10.60 16.49 -33.13
C TRP A 964 9.86 17.30 -32.06
N ASP A 965 10.41 18.42 -31.62
CA ASP A 965 9.87 19.26 -30.54
C ASP A 965 8.83 20.29 -31.04
N VAL A 966 7.83 19.80 -31.78
CA VAL A 966 6.70 20.60 -32.30
C VAL A 966 5.40 19.83 -32.03
N LYS A 967 5.09 19.67 -30.74
CA LYS A 967 4.04 18.76 -30.26
C LYS A 967 2.63 19.22 -30.63
N HIS A 968 2.42 20.53 -30.81
CA HIS A 968 1.12 21.14 -31.15
C HIS A 968 0.76 21.10 -32.64
N ASP A 969 1.76 21.07 -33.54
CA ASP A 969 1.55 21.11 -35.00
C ASP A 969 2.34 19.98 -35.70
N LEU A 970 2.03 18.73 -35.32
CA LEU A 970 2.65 17.53 -35.91
C LEU A 970 2.39 17.44 -37.42
N GLU A 971 1.20 17.84 -37.87
CA GLU A 971 0.86 17.86 -39.29
C GLU A 971 1.76 18.84 -40.06
N GLY A 972 1.90 20.07 -39.56
CA GLY A 972 2.79 21.07 -40.13
C GLY A 972 4.25 20.64 -40.12
N LEU A 973 4.73 20.04 -39.01
CA LEU A 973 6.08 19.49 -38.93
C LEU A 973 6.32 18.40 -39.98
N PHE A 974 5.43 17.43 -40.10
CA PHE A 974 5.58 16.36 -41.09
C PHE A 974 5.49 16.90 -42.52
N GLY A 975 4.67 17.93 -42.75
CA GLY A 975 4.63 18.66 -44.02
C GLY A 975 6.00 19.24 -44.40
N LEU A 976 6.68 19.91 -43.47
CA LEU A 976 8.03 20.45 -43.67
C LEU A 976 9.06 19.36 -43.96
N MET A 977 8.90 18.17 -43.38
CA MET A 977 9.76 17.01 -43.62
C MET A 977 9.52 16.32 -44.98
N GLY A 978 8.56 16.78 -45.79
CA GLY A 978 8.19 16.15 -47.06
C GLY A 978 7.02 15.17 -46.97
N GLY A 979 6.22 15.27 -45.91
CA GLY A 979 5.04 14.46 -45.64
C GLY A 979 5.29 13.25 -44.73
N PRO A 980 4.22 12.52 -44.33
CA PRO A 980 4.31 11.46 -43.32
C PRO A 980 5.30 10.35 -43.66
N LYS A 981 5.50 10.00 -44.93
CA LYS A 981 6.42 8.92 -45.29
C LYS A 981 7.89 9.31 -45.07
N ALA A 982 8.26 10.53 -45.47
CA ALA A 982 9.59 11.06 -45.26
C ALA A 982 9.87 11.29 -43.77
N ALA A 983 8.86 11.75 -43.00
CA ALA A 983 8.95 11.84 -41.55
C ALA A 983 9.13 10.47 -40.89
N GLU A 984 8.41 9.43 -41.32
CA GLU A 984 8.58 8.04 -40.83
C GLU A 984 10.00 7.51 -41.09
N GLU A 985 10.55 7.76 -42.28
CA GLU A 985 11.92 7.37 -42.64
C GLU A 985 12.97 8.15 -41.84
N LYS A 986 12.71 9.43 -41.58
CA LYS A 986 13.58 10.26 -40.74
C LYS A 986 13.55 9.80 -39.27
N LEU A 987 12.39 9.43 -38.76
CA LEU A 987 12.24 8.87 -37.42
C LEU A 987 12.91 7.49 -37.31
N ASP A 988 12.77 6.65 -38.34
CA ASP A 988 13.54 5.41 -38.45
C ASP A 988 15.06 5.67 -38.40
N GLN A 989 15.52 6.73 -39.07
CA GLN A 989 16.92 7.10 -39.14
C GLN A 989 17.45 7.64 -37.80
N LEU A 990 16.65 8.36 -37.01
CA LEU A 990 17.03 8.79 -35.66
C LEU A 990 17.58 7.62 -34.82
N PHE A 991 16.89 6.48 -34.84
CA PHE A 991 17.29 5.28 -34.08
C PHE A 991 18.43 4.47 -34.72
N ARG A 992 18.96 4.90 -35.87
CA ARG A 992 20.00 4.20 -36.65
C ARG A 992 21.25 5.03 -36.87
N GLU A 993 21.11 6.35 -36.84
CA GLU A 993 22.18 7.29 -37.12
C GLU A 993 23.33 7.14 -36.12
N ASP A 994 24.56 7.15 -36.62
CA ASP A 994 25.75 7.07 -35.77
C ASP A 994 25.99 8.38 -35.01
N LEU A 995 26.61 8.28 -33.85
CA LEU A 995 26.98 9.47 -33.05
C LEU A 995 27.99 10.36 -33.80
N GLY A 996 28.74 9.82 -34.75
CA GLY A 996 29.83 10.48 -35.45
C GLY A 996 31.14 10.50 -34.67
N LEU A 997 31.13 9.96 -33.44
CA LEU A 997 32.29 9.85 -32.55
C LEU A 997 32.04 8.78 -31.46
N PRO A 998 33.09 8.29 -30.77
CA PRO A 998 32.91 7.31 -29.68
C PRO A 998 32.07 7.87 -28.51
N LYS A 999 31.22 7.04 -27.91
CA LYS A 999 30.28 7.42 -26.83
C LYS A 999 30.89 8.28 -25.72
N PHE A 1000 32.07 7.92 -25.20
CA PHE A 1000 32.70 8.70 -24.12
C PHE A 1000 33.04 10.15 -24.52
N ARG A 1001 33.38 10.38 -25.81
CA ARG A 1001 33.60 11.74 -26.33
C ARG A 1001 32.28 12.47 -26.54
N PHE A 1002 31.22 11.74 -26.90
CA PHE A 1002 29.88 12.31 -27.05
C PHE A 1002 29.40 12.85 -25.72
N TRP A 1003 29.45 12.02 -24.68
CA TRP A 1003 29.05 12.42 -23.34
C TRP A 1003 29.93 13.51 -22.73
N TYR A 1004 31.22 13.59 -23.10
CA TYR A 1004 32.04 14.72 -22.70
C TYR A 1004 31.52 16.06 -23.26
N THR A 1005 30.92 16.04 -24.45
CA THR A 1005 30.34 17.24 -25.10
C THR A 1005 28.84 17.43 -24.83
N GLN A 1006 28.13 16.35 -24.54
CA GLN A 1006 26.67 16.24 -24.40
C GLN A 1006 26.36 15.27 -23.24
N PRO A 1007 26.67 15.63 -21.99
CA PRO A 1007 26.54 14.71 -20.85
C PRO A 1007 25.08 14.34 -20.57
N ASP A 1008 24.16 15.25 -20.86
CA ASP A 1008 22.72 15.11 -20.62
C ASP A 1008 22.07 14.10 -21.59
N ALA A 1009 22.73 13.77 -22.71
CA ALA A 1009 22.24 12.87 -23.75
C ALA A 1009 22.63 11.40 -23.48
N SER A 1010 22.04 10.79 -22.45
CA SER A 1010 22.27 9.38 -22.06
C SER A 1010 21.18 8.41 -22.56
N GLY A 1011 21.36 7.11 -22.35
CA GLY A 1011 20.39 6.09 -22.83
C GLY A 1011 20.30 6.02 -24.37
N LEU A 1012 21.45 6.06 -25.05
CA LEU A 1012 21.53 6.27 -26.50
C LEU A 1012 21.12 5.05 -27.34
N VAL A 1013 20.22 5.27 -28.31
CA VAL A 1013 19.88 4.34 -29.41
C VAL A 1013 20.01 5.06 -30.75
N GLY A 1014 21.16 4.92 -31.40
CA GLY A 1014 21.53 5.83 -32.49
C GLY A 1014 21.68 7.25 -31.94
N GLN A 1015 20.97 8.21 -32.52
CA GLN A 1015 20.88 9.59 -32.03
C GLN A 1015 19.69 9.82 -31.07
N PHE A 1016 18.84 8.81 -30.84
CA PHE A 1016 17.77 8.91 -29.83
C PHE A 1016 18.34 8.87 -28.42
N VAL A 1017 17.77 9.67 -27.52
CA VAL A 1017 18.15 9.84 -26.11
C VAL A 1017 16.96 9.42 -25.25
N MET A 1018 17.14 8.39 -24.42
CA MET A 1018 16.13 7.96 -23.44
C MET A 1018 16.25 8.69 -22.11
N GLY A 1019 17.46 9.13 -21.75
CA GLY A 1019 17.75 9.68 -20.43
C GLY A 1019 17.46 11.17 -20.24
N ASN A 1020 16.70 11.79 -21.14
CA ASN A 1020 16.36 13.22 -21.07
C ASN A 1020 15.00 13.50 -21.76
N GLU A 1021 14.31 14.50 -21.26
CA GLU A 1021 12.89 14.81 -21.39
C GLU A 1021 12.41 15.13 -22.81
N PRO A 1022 13.16 15.90 -23.64
CA PRO A 1022 12.79 16.19 -25.02
C PRO A 1022 12.71 14.93 -25.90
N GLY A 1023 13.28 13.80 -25.47
CA GLY A 1023 13.20 12.52 -26.16
C GLY A 1023 11.92 11.73 -25.90
N LEU A 1024 11.23 11.96 -24.78
CA LEU A 1024 10.24 11.00 -24.24
C LEU A 1024 9.03 10.75 -25.16
N HIS A 1025 8.54 11.78 -25.88
CA HIS A 1025 7.38 11.63 -26.76
C HIS A 1025 7.72 11.03 -28.13
N ILE A 1026 8.98 11.06 -28.55
CA ILE A 1026 9.41 10.72 -29.91
C ILE A 1026 9.02 9.28 -30.34
N PRO A 1027 9.17 8.23 -29.51
CA PRO A 1027 8.78 6.87 -29.89
C PRO A 1027 7.28 6.73 -30.21
N TYR A 1028 6.42 7.59 -29.65
CA TYR A 1028 4.98 7.60 -29.89
C TYR A 1028 4.60 8.29 -31.21
N LEU A 1029 5.52 9.02 -31.85
CA LEU A 1029 5.24 9.73 -33.10
C LEU A 1029 4.93 8.80 -34.28
N TYR A 1030 5.36 7.54 -34.26
CA TYR A 1030 4.95 6.58 -35.29
C TYR A 1030 3.43 6.37 -35.34
N ASN A 1031 2.71 6.54 -34.23
CA ASN A 1031 1.24 6.48 -34.21
C ASN A 1031 0.62 7.55 -35.12
N TYR A 1032 1.18 8.75 -35.14
CA TYR A 1032 0.72 9.88 -35.97
C TYR A 1032 1.16 9.77 -37.43
N LEU A 1033 2.12 8.88 -37.72
CA LEU A 1033 2.63 8.59 -39.05
C LEU A 1033 1.92 7.39 -39.71
N GLY A 1034 0.97 6.76 -39.01
CA GLY A 1034 0.25 5.56 -39.47
C GLY A 1034 1.07 4.27 -39.35
N ALA A 1035 2.06 4.24 -38.45
CA ALA A 1035 2.93 3.08 -38.20
C ALA A 1035 2.95 2.62 -36.73
N PRO A 1036 1.80 2.42 -36.06
CA PRO A 1036 1.74 2.21 -34.61
C PRO A 1036 2.51 0.96 -34.11
N TRP A 1037 2.66 -0.07 -34.96
CA TRP A 1037 3.48 -1.23 -34.63
C TRP A 1037 4.96 -0.88 -34.37
N LYS A 1038 5.46 0.22 -34.96
CA LYS A 1038 6.81 0.71 -34.68
C LYS A 1038 6.89 1.37 -33.30
N SER A 1039 5.88 2.14 -32.89
CA SER A 1039 5.79 2.65 -31.51
C SER A 1039 5.79 1.51 -30.50
N GLN A 1040 4.92 0.51 -30.69
CA GLN A 1040 4.83 -0.68 -29.83
C GLN A 1040 6.18 -1.37 -29.64
N LYS A 1041 6.89 -1.65 -30.75
CA LYS A 1041 8.22 -2.26 -30.70
C LYS A 1041 9.24 -1.39 -29.97
N ARG A 1042 9.28 -0.08 -30.27
CA ARG A 1042 10.28 0.83 -29.71
C ARG A 1042 10.08 1.05 -28.22
N ILE A 1043 8.85 1.27 -27.78
CA ILE A 1043 8.55 1.50 -26.36
C ILE A 1043 8.92 0.28 -25.53
N ARG A 1044 8.53 -0.93 -25.95
CA ARG A 1044 8.90 -2.17 -25.23
C ARG A 1044 10.41 -2.37 -25.14
N MET A 1045 11.11 -2.19 -26.25
CA MET A 1045 12.58 -2.24 -26.28
C MET A 1045 13.22 -1.21 -25.34
N LEU A 1046 12.75 0.03 -25.34
CA LEU A 1046 13.31 1.10 -24.51
C LEU A 1046 13.05 0.85 -23.02
N MET A 1047 11.83 0.43 -22.64
CA MET A 1047 11.49 0.07 -21.27
C MET A 1047 12.39 -1.07 -20.75
N GLU A 1048 12.52 -2.14 -21.53
CA GLU A 1048 13.33 -3.31 -21.16
C GLU A 1048 14.84 -3.02 -21.11
N SER A 1049 15.33 -2.05 -21.89
CA SER A 1049 16.77 -1.76 -22.00
C SER A 1049 17.29 -0.82 -20.91
N PHE A 1050 16.48 0.11 -20.45
CA PHE A 1050 16.97 1.26 -19.66
C PHE A 1050 16.38 1.36 -18.25
N PHE A 1051 15.23 0.73 -17.98
CA PHE A 1051 14.59 0.78 -16.67
C PHE A 1051 14.69 -0.59 -16.02
N MET A 1052 15.80 -0.82 -15.32
CA MET A 1052 16.13 -2.09 -14.67
C MET A 1052 15.75 -2.05 -13.18
N ASP A 1053 15.50 -3.20 -12.58
CA ASP A 1053 15.13 -3.29 -11.16
C ASP A 1053 16.35 -3.32 -10.23
N ASN A 1054 17.35 -2.48 -10.49
CA ASN A 1054 18.58 -2.41 -9.72
C ASN A 1054 19.10 -0.97 -9.57
N ILE A 1055 20.22 -0.80 -8.87
CA ILE A 1055 20.79 0.51 -8.53
C ILE A 1055 21.21 1.36 -9.75
N PHE A 1056 21.37 0.77 -10.94
CA PHE A 1056 21.65 1.48 -12.20
C PHE A 1056 20.38 1.79 -13.01
N GLY A 1057 19.20 1.49 -12.46
CA GLY A 1057 17.92 1.38 -13.15
C GLY A 1057 17.24 2.66 -13.62
N ILE A 1058 18.00 3.71 -13.96
CA ILE A 1058 17.53 4.94 -14.63
C ILE A 1058 18.62 5.40 -15.61
N PRO A 1059 18.30 5.65 -16.90
CA PRO A 1059 19.32 5.94 -17.92
C PRO A 1059 19.94 7.33 -17.82
N GLY A 1060 19.30 8.29 -17.13
CA GLY A 1060 19.74 9.67 -16.95
C GLY A 1060 19.29 10.21 -15.60
N ASP A 1061 19.11 11.53 -15.50
CA ASP A 1061 18.49 12.13 -14.33
C ASP A 1061 17.03 11.65 -14.22
N GLU A 1062 16.51 11.53 -12.99
CA GLU A 1062 15.11 11.14 -12.78
C GLU A 1062 14.17 12.35 -12.89
N ASP A 1063 14.74 13.55 -12.79
CA ASP A 1063 14.10 14.87 -12.81
C ASP A 1063 12.84 14.92 -11.95
N GLY A 1064 13.03 14.42 -10.73
CA GLY A 1064 12.11 14.32 -9.60
C GLY A 1064 10.67 14.05 -9.99
N GLY A 1065 10.46 12.90 -10.61
CA GLY A 1065 9.17 12.33 -10.95
C GLY A 1065 8.86 12.32 -12.45
N ALA A 1066 9.53 13.13 -13.28
CA ALA A 1066 9.20 13.26 -14.70
C ALA A 1066 9.49 11.95 -15.46
N MET A 1067 10.72 11.44 -15.36
CA MET A 1067 11.10 10.18 -16.02
C MET A 1067 10.33 8.99 -15.45
N SER A 1068 10.13 8.95 -14.13
CA SER A 1068 9.34 7.90 -13.49
C SER A 1068 7.87 7.90 -13.91
N ALA A 1069 7.25 9.07 -14.06
CA ALA A 1069 5.86 9.16 -14.53
C ALA A 1069 5.74 8.69 -15.99
N TYR A 1070 6.75 8.95 -16.83
CA TYR A 1070 6.82 8.40 -18.19
C TYR A 1070 6.88 6.87 -18.18
N VAL A 1071 7.66 6.27 -17.27
CA VAL A 1071 7.71 4.82 -17.07
C VAL A 1071 6.34 4.28 -16.66
N VAL A 1072 5.68 4.90 -15.68
CA VAL A 1072 4.35 4.48 -15.21
C VAL A 1072 3.33 4.49 -16.37
N LEU A 1073 3.22 5.60 -17.09
CA LEU A 1073 2.31 5.73 -18.24
C LEU A 1073 2.65 4.70 -19.35
N SER A 1074 3.92 4.62 -19.74
CA SER A 1074 4.37 3.73 -20.83
C SER A 1074 4.17 2.25 -20.49
N MET A 1075 4.41 1.84 -19.24
CA MET A 1075 4.18 0.45 -18.80
C MET A 1075 2.68 0.10 -18.70
N MET A 1076 1.81 1.08 -18.39
CA MET A 1076 0.35 0.93 -18.54
C MET A 1076 -0.10 0.84 -20.01
N GLY A 1077 0.78 1.22 -20.94
CA GLY A 1077 0.59 1.06 -22.39
C GLY A 1077 0.10 2.30 -23.12
N PHE A 1078 0.13 3.48 -22.50
CA PHE A 1078 -0.30 4.73 -23.14
C PHE A 1078 0.42 5.96 -22.60
N PHE A 1079 0.52 7.01 -23.42
CA PHE A 1079 1.20 8.26 -23.06
C PHE A 1079 0.55 9.46 -23.74
N GLN A 1080 0.68 10.65 -23.17
CA GLN A 1080 0.16 11.89 -23.76
C GLN A 1080 1.30 12.64 -24.46
N VAL A 1081 1.29 12.66 -25.80
CA VAL A 1081 2.34 13.34 -26.59
C VAL A 1081 2.25 14.85 -26.49
N THR A 1082 1.03 15.39 -26.41
CA THR A 1082 0.78 16.84 -26.44
C THR A 1082 -0.10 17.23 -25.25
N PRO A 1083 0.49 17.52 -24.07
CA PRO A 1083 -0.23 18.21 -23.00
C PRO A 1083 -0.96 19.44 -23.54
N GLY A 1084 -2.24 19.63 -23.17
CA GLY A 1084 -3.13 20.62 -23.77
C GLY A 1084 -4.15 20.02 -24.74
N ILE A 1085 -3.85 18.84 -25.32
CA ILE A 1085 -4.84 18.03 -26.04
C ILE A 1085 -5.19 16.83 -25.15
N PRO A 1086 -6.43 16.68 -24.66
CA PRO A 1086 -6.82 15.66 -23.66
C PRO A 1086 -6.95 14.25 -24.28
N VAL A 1087 -5.87 13.77 -24.90
CA VAL A 1087 -5.79 12.51 -25.65
C VAL A 1087 -4.51 11.76 -25.27
N TYR A 1088 -4.66 10.46 -25.01
CA TYR A 1088 -3.57 9.54 -24.77
C TYR A 1088 -3.42 8.61 -25.96
N THR A 1089 -2.18 8.40 -26.40
CA THR A 1089 -1.86 7.51 -27.52
C THR A 1089 -1.29 6.18 -27.02
N LEU A 1090 -1.63 5.10 -27.70
CA LEU A 1090 -1.29 3.74 -27.32
C LEU A 1090 0.16 3.41 -27.68
N GLY A 1091 0.89 2.92 -26.69
CA GLY A 1091 2.18 2.25 -26.86
C GLY A 1091 1.98 0.74 -26.95
N SER A 1092 2.63 0.01 -26.04
CA SER A 1092 2.38 -1.41 -25.81
C SER A 1092 2.50 -1.69 -24.30
N PRO A 1093 1.45 -2.19 -23.64
CA PRO A 1093 1.47 -2.41 -22.20
C PRO A 1093 2.45 -3.51 -21.80
N VAL A 1094 2.98 -3.41 -20.58
CA VAL A 1094 3.82 -4.46 -19.96
C VAL A 1094 2.96 -5.48 -19.22
N PHE A 1095 1.88 -5.03 -18.60
CA PHE A 1095 0.98 -5.84 -17.79
C PHE A 1095 -0.18 -6.42 -18.63
N SER A 1096 -0.72 -7.56 -18.24
CA SER A 1096 -1.89 -8.17 -18.90
C SER A 1096 -3.20 -7.54 -18.43
N GLU A 1097 -3.22 -6.97 -17.23
CA GLU A 1097 -4.35 -6.20 -16.70
C GLU A 1097 -3.81 -5.02 -15.88
N ILE A 1098 -4.36 -3.82 -16.12
CA ILE A 1098 -4.19 -2.64 -15.28
C ILE A 1098 -5.59 -2.16 -14.86
N SER A 1099 -5.73 -1.82 -13.59
CA SER A 1099 -6.93 -1.21 -13.03
C SER A 1099 -6.54 0.04 -12.23
N ILE A 1100 -7.19 1.17 -12.52
CA ILE A 1100 -6.96 2.46 -11.84
C ILE A 1100 -8.23 2.84 -11.09
N ASP A 1101 -8.15 2.89 -9.76
CA ASP A 1101 -9.21 3.40 -8.90
C ASP A 1101 -9.23 4.93 -8.98
N LEU A 1102 -10.21 5.49 -9.69
CA LEU A 1102 -10.29 6.92 -9.95
C LEU A 1102 -10.87 7.67 -8.74
N PRO A 1103 -10.47 8.94 -8.52
CA PRO A 1103 -10.97 9.76 -7.41
C PRO A 1103 -12.49 9.93 -7.40
N ASN A 1104 -13.13 9.92 -8.57
CA ASN A 1104 -14.58 10.00 -8.72
C ASN A 1104 -15.32 8.67 -8.40
N GLY A 1105 -14.61 7.65 -7.90
CA GLY A 1105 -15.17 6.34 -7.55
C GLY A 1105 -15.36 5.39 -8.72
N LYS A 1106 -15.03 5.80 -9.95
CA LYS A 1106 -15.05 4.92 -11.12
C LYS A 1106 -13.76 4.13 -11.24
N LEU A 1107 -13.76 3.12 -12.12
CA LEU A 1107 -12.63 2.22 -12.33
C LEU A 1107 -12.26 2.19 -13.82
N PHE A 1108 -11.10 2.73 -14.17
CA PHE A 1108 -10.57 2.59 -15.54
C PHE A 1108 -9.76 1.30 -15.65
N LYS A 1109 -9.96 0.54 -16.74
CA LYS A 1109 -9.27 -0.74 -16.95
C LYS A 1109 -8.58 -0.82 -18.30
N VAL A 1110 -7.39 -1.39 -18.32
CA VAL A 1110 -6.70 -1.84 -19.54
C VAL A 1110 -6.51 -3.35 -19.45
N ILE A 1111 -7.10 -4.10 -20.39
CA ILE A 1111 -7.03 -5.56 -20.46
C ILE A 1111 -6.27 -5.93 -21.72
N ALA A 1112 -5.01 -6.35 -21.58
CA ALA A 1112 -4.14 -6.75 -22.69
C ALA A 1112 -4.09 -8.28 -22.79
N ARG A 1113 -5.03 -8.84 -23.54
CA ARG A 1113 -5.16 -10.28 -23.76
C ARG A 1113 -3.97 -10.82 -24.55
N ASN A 1114 -3.45 -11.95 -24.10
CA ASN A 1114 -2.26 -12.60 -24.65
C ASN A 1114 -0.96 -11.78 -24.53
N ASN A 1115 -0.92 -10.72 -23.71
CA ASN A 1115 0.31 -9.94 -23.52
C ASN A 1115 1.45 -10.81 -22.95
N SER A 1116 2.65 -10.67 -23.50
CA SER A 1116 3.87 -11.34 -23.04
C SER A 1116 5.12 -10.62 -23.55
N ASP A 1117 6.30 -11.16 -23.24
CA ASP A 1117 7.58 -10.67 -23.78
C ASP A 1117 7.68 -10.84 -25.32
N LYS A 1118 6.89 -11.76 -25.89
CA LYS A 1118 6.82 -11.97 -27.35
C LYS A 1118 5.64 -11.23 -27.98
N ASN A 1119 4.49 -11.26 -27.32
CA ASN A 1119 3.24 -10.71 -27.85
C ASN A 1119 3.12 -9.22 -27.52
N ILE A 1120 3.91 -8.41 -28.22
CA ILE A 1120 4.01 -6.97 -27.95
C ILE A 1120 3.15 -6.11 -28.88
N TYR A 1121 2.57 -6.69 -29.94
CA TYR A 1121 1.87 -5.93 -30.97
C TYR A 1121 0.35 -5.99 -30.79
N ILE A 1122 -0.30 -4.84 -30.84
CA ILE A 1122 -1.77 -4.74 -30.79
C ILE A 1122 -2.34 -5.21 -32.13
N GLN A 1123 -3.18 -6.24 -32.09
CA GLN A 1123 -3.86 -6.80 -33.25
C GLN A 1123 -5.23 -6.14 -33.47
N ARG A 1124 -5.91 -5.81 -32.38
CA ARG A 1124 -7.19 -5.09 -32.34
C ARG A 1124 -7.38 -4.47 -30.96
N ALA A 1125 -8.15 -3.40 -30.91
CA ALA A 1125 -8.51 -2.73 -29.66
C ALA A 1125 -10.02 -2.46 -29.61
N SER A 1126 -10.57 -2.38 -28.41
CA SER A 1126 -11.94 -1.92 -28.18
C SER A 1126 -12.04 -1.10 -26.89
N MET A 1127 -12.91 -0.09 -26.89
CA MET A 1127 -13.24 0.71 -25.72
C MET A 1127 -14.71 0.47 -25.37
N ASN A 1128 -14.98 -0.06 -24.17
CA ASN A 1128 -16.32 -0.45 -23.72
C ASN A 1128 -17.05 -1.33 -24.77
N GLY A 1129 -16.33 -2.28 -25.36
CA GLY A 1129 -16.83 -3.20 -26.38
C GLY A 1129 -16.96 -2.63 -27.79
N LYS A 1130 -16.77 -1.32 -27.99
CA LYS A 1130 -16.78 -0.70 -29.33
C LYS A 1130 -15.39 -0.77 -29.96
N PRO A 1131 -15.25 -1.14 -31.25
CA PRO A 1131 -13.96 -1.17 -31.92
C PRO A 1131 -13.23 0.19 -31.83
N LEU A 1132 -11.97 0.14 -31.43
CA LEU A 1132 -11.05 1.27 -31.41
C LEU A 1132 -10.02 1.06 -32.52
N ASN A 1133 -10.23 1.74 -33.65
CA ASN A 1133 -9.39 1.61 -34.85
C ASN A 1133 -8.31 2.70 -34.94
N THR A 1134 -8.26 3.60 -33.97
CA THR A 1134 -7.23 4.62 -33.81
C THR A 1134 -6.29 4.26 -32.66
N PRO A 1135 -5.00 4.61 -32.73
CA PRO A 1135 -4.05 4.36 -31.64
C PRO A 1135 -4.16 5.42 -30.52
N TRP A 1136 -5.36 5.94 -30.23
CA TRP A 1136 -5.56 6.94 -29.19
C TRP A 1136 -6.99 6.93 -28.63
N PHE A 1137 -7.13 7.45 -27.41
CA PHE A 1137 -8.38 7.59 -26.66
C PHE A 1137 -8.32 8.86 -25.79
N THR A 1138 -9.47 9.36 -25.34
CA THR A 1138 -9.55 10.66 -24.64
C THR A 1138 -9.40 10.53 -23.12
N HIS A 1139 -9.04 11.64 -22.47
CA HIS A 1139 -9.07 11.75 -21.01
C HIS A 1139 -10.48 11.50 -20.46
N ASP A 1140 -11.52 12.01 -21.13
CA ASP A 1140 -12.93 11.74 -20.78
C ASP A 1140 -13.20 10.23 -20.68
N GLN A 1141 -12.66 9.41 -21.60
CA GLN A 1141 -12.81 7.96 -21.55
C GLN A 1141 -12.11 7.33 -20.33
N ILE A 1142 -10.99 7.89 -19.87
CA ILE A 1142 -10.35 7.48 -18.61
C ILE A 1142 -11.26 7.81 -17.45
N VAL A 1143 -11.59 9.10 -17.25
CA VAL A 1143 -12.34 9.55 -16.08
C VAL A 1143 -13.78 9.01 -16.05
N ASP A 1144 -14.30 8.53 -17.18
CA ASP A 1144 -15.57 7.81 -17.25
C ASP A 1144 -15.51 6.35 -16.79
N GLY A 1145 -14.34 5.84 -16.41
CA GLY A 1145 -14.16 4.46 -15.95
C GLY A 1145 -14.31 3.45 -17.09
N SER A 1146 -13.85 3.81 -18.29
CA SER A 1146 -13.95 2.90 -19.43
C SER A 1146 -13.03 1.68 -19.28
N THR A 1147 -13.34 0.62 -20.03
CA THR A 1147 -12.50 -0.55 -20.19
C THR A 1147 -11.94 -0.59 -21.61
N LEU A 1148 -10.62 -0.43 -21.71
CA LEU A 1148 -9.84 -0.64 -22.92
C LEU A 1148 -9.42 -2.11 -22.99
N VAL A 1149 -9.83 -2.84 -24.04
CA VAL A 1149 -9.40 -4.21 -24.29
C VAL A 1149 -8.49 -4.24 -25.52
N LEU A 1150 -7.30 -4.78 -25.36
CA LEU A 1150 -6.29 -4.97 -26.40
C LEU A 1150 -6.10 -6.48 -26.62
N GLU A 1151 -6.13 -6.91 -27.88
CA GLU A 1151 -5.71 -8.26 -28.25
C GLU A 1151 -4.28 -8.19 -28.77
N MET A 1152 -3.34 -8.81 -28.05
CA MET A 1152 -1.92 -8.77 -28.37
C MET A 1152 -1.50 -9.94 -29.26
N GLY A 1153 -0.41 -9.77 -30.00
CA GLY A 1153 0.16 -10.80 -30.87
C GLY A 1153 1.67 -10.61 -31.11
N GLU A 1154 2.33 -11.67 -31.57
CA GLU A 1154 3.78 -11.71 -31.79
C GLU A 1154 4.22 -10.94 -33.04
N LEU A 1155 3.38 -10.91 -34.08
CA LEU A 1155 3.68 -10.25 -35.34
C LEU A 1155 2.96 -8.89 -35.44
N PRO A 1156 3.57 -7.89 -36.09
CA PRO A 1156 2.95 -6.58 -36.24
C PRO A 1156 1.71 -6.65 -37.13
N ASN A 1157 0.57 -6.15 -36.63
CA ASN A 1157 -0.56 -5.81 -37.47
C ASN A 1157 -0.32 -4.43 -38.11
N LYS A 1158 -0.06 -4.40 -39.41
CA LYS A 1158 0.21 -3.15 -40.15
C LYS A 1158 -1.07 -2.41 -40.60
N GLU A 1159 -2.23 -3.01 -40.40
CA GLU A 1159 -3.52 -2.42 -40.77
C GLU A 1159 -4.19 -1.70 -39.60
N TRP A 1160 -4.04 -2.23 -38.37
CA TRP A 1160 -4.62 -1.61 -37.17
C TRP A 1160 -3.95 -0.27 -36.86
N GLY A 1161 -4.75 0.78 -36.66
CA GLY A 1161 -4.26 2.12 -36.34
C GLY A 1161 -3.45 2.79 -37.45
N ALA A 1162 -3.47 2.26 -38.69
CA ALA A 1162 -2.71 2.80 -39.82
C ALA A 1162 -3.40 3.98 -40.51
N GLN A 1163 -4.67 4.28 -40.16
CA GLN A 1163 -5.37 5.45 -40.66
C GLN A 1163 -4.69 6.71 -40.11
N LYS A 1164 -4.27 7.59 -41.02
CA LYS A 1164 -3.69 8.89 -40.67
C LYS A 1164 -4.76 9.77 -40.04
N GLY A 1165 -4.45 10.33 -38.89
CA GLY A 1165 -5.28 11.30 -38.21
C GLY A 1165 -4.47 11.99 -37.11
N TYR A 1166 -4.81 13.25 -36.86
CA TYR A 1166 -4.28 14.01 -35.74
C TYR A 1166 -5.46 14.32 -34.81
N PRO A 1167 -5.35 14.05 -33.49
CA PRO A 1167 -6.31 14.57 -32.54
C PRO A 1167 -6.26 16.11 -32.60
N ILE A 1168 -7.41 16.73 -32.79
CA ILE A 1168 -7.54 18.19 -32.83
C ILE A 1168 -7.88 18.67 -31.42
N ALA A 1169 -7.36 19.84 -31.02
CA ALA A 1169 -7.84 20.53 -29.81
C ALA A 1169 -9.34 20.83 -29.92
N LYS A 1170 -10.04 20.79 -28.78
CA LYS A 1170 -11.50 20.98 -28.72
C LYS A 1170 -11.90 22.41 -29.01
#